data_AF-A0A7W1YHH3-F1
#
_entry.id   AF-A0A7W1YHH3-F1
#
_cell.length_a   1.000
_cell.length_b   1.000
_cell.length_c   1.000
_cell.angle_alpha   90.00
_cell.angle_beta   90.00
_cell.angle_gamma   90.00
#
_symmetry.space_group_name_H-M   'P 1'
#
loop_
_entity.id
_entity.type
_entity.pdbx_description
1 polymer ?
#
loop_
_entity_poly.entity_id
_entity_poly.type
_entity_poly.pdbx_seq_one_letter_code
_entity_poly.pdbx_strand_id
1 'polypeptide(L)'
;MKKQVVSSLTIISILGASIITPFNVLSEAPVEAAVLSTAPKYTAPTTQMSYLTFTKTNVSNYLPKISYNGVYLVIDITKLPKGYGVQTNLPDGTVDKQYSTTAAGVAQSISIYMTYQEFSKNTRISINIISPDGKIVEQNDAVLTAADFVGDFGTGLQDFGQKVYNLYENTLFLHLAAGITQADIDTAYAAAQNVASSYERDRLMDLLDTMQWEFDDNNALALQKQFNNANGAVSDLFINNLQTSGAIKSTVTQNTIDAAKVLVNELTDSAQKTALLANVQLAQSLLNNAQPTPPVSITPAPTPTSSFVASNAVSGLFANNNPSTNALKSTTDQQAIDDAQKLVDGVADASVRANMQVAIDQAKNLLKIKDTALDYSIVANAADISSTAITGTVGKGITSIRLAIDGVVKKSGKVDTDGTFSIATDNLITPGAKVEVVAYNGSSEVARKTVNVSNNAKPLVPGTNESLAKQMAATAILALFKDNEPNTNVLNSSTTQKTIDYAQNLINVVQDATVKANMQKDLDKAQGLLNASYNLTANDTTLKAASITGTVGSGITIVRLAVDGVVKKTGKVNADGTYTIATDNLLTAGAKIEVIGYEVTTEIARKAVTIVSDEKPVLEGMTVDNESIKGSVTAGSATIFRVSVNGLAIKTGTIATDGKFQSSIGKQVAGTVIKVEIKDSTGSYSTSRVASTVVTGSATVKLAAPKLSKMDGNYIIGTAPKGTESITVYEDGAAVRAMNISSMTSNQDGSFTFKVYVSPGASRIQVQAKNSNKLMTSDLSAAFIK
;
A
#
# COMPACT_ATOMS: atom_id res chain seq x y z
N MET A 1 -24.07 -29.98 -57.18
CA MET A 1 -24.23 -31.13 -56.25
C MET A 1 -25.33 -30.75 -55.25
N LYS A 2 -26.41 -31.49 -54.96
CA LYS A 2 -26.57 -32.90 -54.47
C LYS A 2 -25.73 -33.17 -53.20
N LYS A 3 -26.28 -33.64 -52.07
CA LYS A 3 -27.69 -33.71 -51.60
C LYS A 3 -27.70 -33.89 -50.06
N GLN A 4 -28.88 -33.89 -49.42
CA GLN A 4 -29.08 -34.21 -47.99
C GLN A 4 -28.84 -35.71 -47.67
N VAL A 5 -28.70 -36.04 -46.37
CA VAL A 5 -29.14 -37.23 -45.59
C VAL A 5 -28.21 -37.31 -44.35
N VAL A 6 -28.62 -37.31 -43.07
CA VAL A 6 -29.72 -37.95 -42.27
C VAL A 6 -29.38 -39.38 -41.82
N SER A 7 -29.74 -39.72 -40.57
CA SER A 7 -29.63 -41.05 -39.93
C SER A 7 -28.21 -41.55 -39.59
N SER A 8 -28.02 -42.44 -38.61
CA SER A 8 -28.98 -43.06 -37.66
C SER A 8 -28.32 -43.50 -36.35
N LEU A 9 -29.14 -43.61 -35.30
CA LEU A 9 -28.82 -44.31 -34.06
C LEU A 9 -28.66 -45.82 -34.30
N THR A 10 -27.66 -46.46 -33.67
CA THR A 10 -27.59 -47.93 -33.59
C THR A 10 -27.10 -48.34 -32.19
N ILE A 11 -28.02 -48.83 -31.35
CA ILE A 11 -27.69 -49.50 -30.09
C ILE A 11 -27.57 -51.00 -30.39
N ILE A 12 -26.40 -51.60 -30.11
CA ILE A 12 -26.23 -53.05 -30.08
C ILE A 12 -25.70 -53.43 -28.70
N SER A 13 -26.56 -54.05 -27.90
CA SER A 13 -26.19 -54.74 -26.67
C SER A 13 -25.87 -56.20 -27.00
N ILE A 14 -24.65 -56.65 -26.71
CA ILE A 14 -24.29 -58.08 -26.69
C ILE A 14 -23.64 -58.40 -25.34
N LEU A 15 -23.94 -59.58 -24.80
CA LEU A 15 -23.46 -60.06 -23.51
C LEU A 15 -21.94 -60.30 -23.55
N GLY A 16 -21.30 -60.21 -22.38
CA GLY A 16 -19.86 -60.36 -22.25
C GLY A 16 -19.35 -61.79 -22.38
N ALA A 17 -18.06 -61.91 -22.69
CA ALA A 17 -17.23 -63.07 -22.40
C ALA A 17 -15.86 -62.54 -21.94
N SER A 18 -15.35 -63.04 -20.81
CA SER A 18 -14.00 -62.69 -20.35
C SER A 18 -12.98 -63.31 -21.28
N ILE A 19 -12.11 -62.49 -21.88
CA ILE A 19 -10.91 -62.96 -22.59
C ILE A 19 -9.70 -62.29 -21.95
N ILE A 20 -8.86 -63.08 -21.31
CA ILE A 20 -7.58 -62.64 -20.78
C ILE A 20 -6.60 -62.53 -21.96
N THR A 21 -6.05 -61.34 -22.20
CA THR A 21 -4.90 -61.15 -23.09
C THR A 21 -3.75 -60.53 -22.31
N PRO A 22 -2.51 -61.04 -22.45
CA PRO A 22 -1.38 -60.63 -21.61
C PRO A 22 -0.90 -59.21 -21.93
N PHE A 23 -0.10 -58.66 -21.00
CA PHE A 23 0.65 -57.41 -21.18
C PHE A 23 1.65 -57.56 -22.34
N ASN A 24 1.23 -57.20 -23.55
CA ASN A 24 2.06 -57.36 -24.73
C ASN A 24 2.97 -56.13 -24.90
N VAL A 25 4.28 -56.33 -24.68
CA VAL A 25 5.29 -55.27 -24.74
C VAL A 25 5.31 -54.65 -26.15
N LEU A 26 4.92 -53.38 -26.26
CA LEU A 26 5.25 -52.56 -27.41
C LEU A 26 6.63 -51.97 -27.18
N SER A 27 7.60 -52.43 -27.98
CA SER A 27 8.89 -51.77 -28.12
C SER A 27 8.70 -50.49 -28.93
N GLU A 28 8.51 -49.36 -28.26
CA GLU A 28 8.80 -48.08 -28.89
C GLU A 28 10.30 -48.02 -29.21
N ALA A 29 10.65 -47.29 -30.29
CA ALA A 29 12.03 -47.03 -30.63
C ALA A 29 12.75 -46.32 -29.46
N PRO A 30 14.08 -46.39 -29.35
CA PRO A 30 14.81 -45.56 -28.39
C PRO A 30 14.55 -44.09 -28.73
N VAL A 31 13.61 -43.47 -28.01
CA VAL A 31 13.41 -42.02 -28.02
C VAL A 31 14.73 -41.44 -27.55
N GLU A 32 15.39 -40.72 -28.45
CA GLU A 32 16.68 -40.08 -28.23
C GLU A 32 16.63 -39.34 -26.91
N ALA A 33 17.45 -39.78 -25.94
CA ALA A 33 17.21 -39.57 -24.52
C ALA A 33 16.95 -38.08 -24.25
N ALA A 34 15.69 -37.75 -23.95
CA ALA A 34 15.22 -36.37 -23.93
C ALA A 34 16.10 -35.56 -22.98
N VAL A 35 16.99 -34.75 -23.58
CA VAL A 35 18.05 -34.07 -22.84
C VAL A 35 17.36 -33.18 -21.82
N LEU A 36 17.52 -33.53 -20.53
CA LEU A 36 16.93 -32.80 -19.41
C LEU A 36 17.16 -31.31 -19.66
N SER A 37 16.08 -30.59 -19.99
CA SER A 37 16.15 -29.19 -20.37
C SER A 37 16.53 -28.41 -19.14
N THR A 38 17.83 -28.20 -18.96
CA THR A 38 18.41 -27.60 -17.75
C THR A 38 17.68 -26.29 -17.47
N ALA A 39 17.05 -26.20 -16.30
CA ALA A 39 16.14 -25.12 -15.95
C ALA A 39 16.77 -23.75 -16.35
N PRO A 40 16.02 -22.89 -17.06
CA PRO A 40 16.59 -21.71 -17.69
C PRO A 40 17.21 -20.81 -16.62
N LYS A 41 18.53 -20.64 -16.67
CA LYS A 41 19.24 -19.75 -15.74
C LYS A 41 18.80 -18.31 -15.97
N TYR A 42 17.86 -17.86 -15.15
CA TYR A 42 17.63 -16.44 -14.93
C TYR A 42 18.99 -15.81 -14.60
N THR A 43 19.37 -14.79 -15.37
CA THR A 43 20.55 -13.99 -15.09
C THR A 43 20.05 -12.67 -14.56
N ALA A 44 20.22 -12.45 -13.25
CA ALA A 44 19.80 -11.20 -12.62
C ALA A 44 20.41 -9.98 -13.34
N PRO A 45 19.74 -8.81 -13.37
CA PRO A 45 20.27 -7.61 -14.00
C PRO A 45 21.69 -7.31 -13.53
N THR A 46 22.64 -7.27 -14.47
CA THR A 46 24.06 -7.04 -14.17
C THR A 46 24.33 -5.62 -13.65
N THR A 47 23.34 -4.74 -13.72
CA THR A 47 23.27 -3.46 -13.01
C THR A 47 22.57 -3.62 -11.67
N GLN A 48 23.37 -3.69 -10.60
CA GLN A 48 23.07 -3.31 -9.22
C GLN A 48 21.78 -2.47 -9.08
N MET A 49 20.71 -3.08 -8.54
CA MET A 49 19.41 -2.42 -8.37
C MET A 49 19.53 -1.20 -7.45
N SER A 50 18.78 -0.14 -7.77
CA SER A 50 18.83 1.14 -7.07
C SER A 50 18.44 1.02 -5.59
N TYR A 51 18.98 1.92 -4.77
CA TYR A 51 18.93 1.83 -3.33
C TYR A 51 17.72 2.58 -2.76
N LEU A 52 16.98 1.94 -1.85
CA LEU A 52 15.83 2.54 -1.15
C LEU A 52 16.15 3.13 0.23
N THR A 53 17.39 3.05 0.74
CA THR A 53 17.79 3.68 2.01
C THR A 53 19.19 4.27 1.96
N PHE A 54 19.42 5.39 2.65
CA PHE A 54 20.76 5.98 2.83
C PHE A 54 20.83 6.82 4.12
N THR A 55 22.03 7.13 4.59
CA THR A 55 22.31 8.17 5.58
C THR A 55 23.62 8.89 5.25
N LYS A 56 23.53 10.18 4.92
CA LYS A 56 24.68 11.05 4.68
C LYS A 56 24.87 11.99 5.86
N THR A 57 26.05 11.99 6.46
CA THR A 57 26.42 12.94 7.54
C THR A 57 27.18 14.13 6.97
N ASN A 58 27.21 15.23 7.74
CA ASN A 58 27.95 16.46 7.43
C ASN A 58 27.63 17.04 6.04
N VAL A 59 26.33 17.15 5.70
CA VAL A 59 25.88 17.75 4.44
C VAL A 59 26.24 19.24 4.38
N SER A 60 26.06 19.97 5.47
CA SER A 60 26.52 21.35 5.62
C SER A 60 26.76 21.70 7.09
N ASN A 61 27.20 22.95 7.35
CA ASN A 61 27.30 23.47 8.72
C ASN A 61 25.95 23.50 9.45
N TYR A 62 24.84 23.64 8.72
CA TYR A 62 23.47 23.63 9.26
C TYR A 62 22.78 22.27 9.15
N LEU A 63 23.24 21.39 8.24
CA LEU A 63 22.69 20.06 7.98
C LEU A 63 23.66 18.96 8.45
N PRO A 64 23.66 18.60 9.76
CA PRO A 64 24.55 17.57 10.29
C PRO A 64 24.27 16.16 9.71
N LYS A 65 23.05 15.87 9.26
CA LYS A 65 22.67 14.56 8.70
C LYS A 65 21.44 14.66 7.79
N ILE A 66 21.39 13.84 6.76
CA ILE A 66 20.16 13.46 6.05
C ILE A 66 20.08 11.94 5.93
N SER A 67 18.89 11.37 5.88
CA SER A 67 18.69 9.92 5.73
C SER A 67 17.35 9.59 5.07
N TYR A 68 17.34 8.65 4.14
CA TYR A 68 16.12 8.12 3.51
C TYR A 68 15.85 6.70 4.01
N ASN A 69 14.57 6.40 4.30
CA ASN A 69 14.13 5.10 4.85
C ASN A 69 13.10 4.38 3.95
N GLY A 70 13.10 4.64 2.64
CA GLY A 70 12.14 4.08 1.68
C GLY A 70 10.76 4.77 1.65
N VAL A 71 10.46 5.64 2.63
CA VAL A 71 9.17 6.34 2.74
C VAL A 71 9.35 7.84 3.01
N TYR A 72 10.35 8.22 3.80
CA TYR A 72 10.64 9.60 4.18
C TYR A 72 12.11 9.95 3.98
N LEU A 73 12.38 11.09 3.38
CA LEU A 73 13.66 11.79 3.52
C LEU A 73 13.63 12.59 4.82
N VAL A 74 14.41 12.13 5.79
CA VAL A 74 14.58 12.77 7.10
C VAL A 74 15.82 13.66 7.06
N ILE A 75 15.64 14.95 7.33
CA ILE A 75 16.66 15.98 7.35
C ILE A 75 16.86 16.43 8.80
N ASP A 76 18.04 16.21 9.36
CA ASP A 76 18.41 16.71 10.68
C ASP A 76 18.71 18.21 10.56
N ILE A 77 17.95 19.02 11.28
CA ILE A 77 18.07 20.48 11.31
C ILE A 77 18.43 21.00 12.70
N THR A 78 19.01 20.16 13.56
CA THR A 78 19.40 20.50 14.93
C THR A 78 20.32 21.72 15.03
N LYS A 79 21.12 22.02 13.99
CA LYS A 79 22.00 23.21 13.93
C LYS A 79 21.34 24.47 13.35
N LEU A 80 20.09 24.39 12.91
CA LEU A 80 19.43 25.39 12.08
C LEU A 80 18.67 26.43 12.96
N PRO A 81 18.97 27.75 12.86
CA PRO A 81 18.38 28.76 13.73
C PRO A 81 16.86 28.85 13.62
N LYS A 82 16.19 29.22 14.72
CA LYS A 82 14.72 29.36 14.76
C LYS A 82 14.22 30.29 13.66
N GLY A 83 13.24 29.83 12.90
CA GLY A 83 12.63 30.58 11.80
C GLY A 83 13.39 30.54 10.48
N TYR A 84 14.63 30.04 10.44
CA TYR A 84 15.24 29.60 9.17
C TYR A 84 14.62 28.25 8.78
N GLY A 85 14.80 27.82 7.53
CA GLY A 85 14.28 26.54 7.07
C GLY A 85 15.16 25.86 6.03
N VAL A 86 14.64 24.77 5.48
CA VAL A 86 15.19 24.09 4.30
C VAL A 86 14.19 24.18 3.14
N GLN A 87 14.72 24.30 1.93
CA GLN A 87 14.01 24.12 0.67
C GLN A 87 14.61 22.89 -0.03
N THR A 88 13.83 21.82 -0.13
CA THR A 88 14.24 20.58 -0.79
C THR A 88 13.54 20.47 -2.15
N ASN A 89 14.31 20.30 -3.21
CA ASN A 89 13.75 20.03 -4.54
C ASN A 89 13.59 18.50 -4.69
N LEU A 90 12.37 18.03 -5.00
CA LEU A 90 12.02 16.61 -5.09
C LEU A 90 12.08 16.08 -6.54
N PRO A 91 12.23 14.76 -6.78
CA PRO A 91 12.42 14.20 -8.12
C PRO A 91 11.20 14.34 -9.05
N ASP A 92 10.01 14.59 -8.49
CA ASP A 92 8.78 14.92 -9.24
C ASP A 92 8.72 16.40 -9.67
N GLY A 93 9.76 17.18 -9.37
CA GLY A 93 9.84 18.62 -9.65
C GLY A 93 9.17 19.51 -8.60
N THR A 94 8.56 18.94 -7.55
CA THR A 94 8.00 19.73 -6.45
C THR A 94 9.09 20.27 -5.52
N VAL A 95 8.75 21.30 -4.74
CA VAL A 95 9.69 22.01 -3.87
C VAL A 95 9.07 22.09 -2.47
N ASP A 96 9.56 21.26 -1.55
CA ASP A 96 9.15 21.29 -0.15
C ASP A 96 9.88 22.42 0.61
N LYS A 97 9.17 23.08 1.53
CA LYS A 97 9.72 24.17 2.37
C LYS A 97 9.25 24.02 3.81
N GLN A 98 10.17 23.71 4.71
CA GLN A 98 9.88 23.51 6.13
C GLN A 98 10.88 24.26 7.01
N TYR A 99 10.40 24.85 8.11
CA TYR A 99 11.15 25.80 8.94
C TYR A 99 11.40 25.27 10.35
N SER A 100 12.59 25.57 10.89
CA SER A 100 12.99 25.29 12.27
C SER A 100 12.11 26.07 13.26
N THR A 101 11.49 25.35 14.20
CA THR A 101 10.64 25.94 15.24
C THR A 101 11.39 26.09 16.57
N THR A 102 12.52 25.39 16.73
CA THR A 102 13.39 25.39 17.91
C THR A 102 14.61 26.30 17.74
N ALA A 103 15.36 26.55 18.82
CA ALA A 103 16.65 27.23 18.72
C ALA A 103 17.73 26.28 18.18
N ALA A 104 18.78 26.83 17.55
CA ALA A 104 19.93 26.03 17.13
C ALA A 104 20.60 25.35 18.34
N GLY A 105 20.94 24.07 18.19
CA GLY A 105 21.41 23.19 19.24
C GLY A 105 20.31 22.33 19.89
N VAL A 106 19.03 22.62 19.65
CA VAL A 106 17.90 21.79 20.08
C VAL A 106 17.56 20.78 18.99
N ALA A 107 17.42 19.51 19.37
CA ALA A 107 17.17 18.41 18.43
C ALA A 107 15.85 18.60 17.66
N GLN A 108 15.94 18.75 16.34
CA GLN A 108 14.79 18.80 15.44
C GLN A 108 15.14 18.11 14.11
N SER A 109 14.16 17.45 13.50
CA SER A 109 14.28 16.90 12.16
C SER A 109 13.02 17.16 11.36
N ILE A 110 13.19 17.32 10.05
CA ILE A 110 12.13 17.49 9.06
C ILE A 110 11.99 16.18 8.30
N SER A 111 10.76 15.68 8.13
CA SER A 111 10.47 14.44 7.40
C SER A 111 9.64 14.77 6.16
N ILE A 112 10.21 14.52 4.98
CA ILE A 112 9.56 14.78 3.69
C ILE A 112 9.13 13.44 3.10
N TYR A 113 7.84 13.29 2.81
CA TYR A 113 7.28 12.04 2.27
C TYR A 113 7.73 11.85 0.82
N MET A 114 8.35 10.72 0.53
CA MET A 114 8.95 10.38 -0.77
C MET A 114 8.75 8.87 -1.03
N THR A 115 7.54 8.48 -1.43
CA THR A 115 7.22 7.10 -1.81
C THR A 115 7.92 6.66 -3.08
N TYR A 116 8.51 5.46 -3.05
CA TYR A 116 9.05 4.74 -4.21
C TYR A 116 10.10 5.50 -5.04
N GLN A 117 10.85 6.42 -4.40
CA GLN A 117 11.91 7.18 -5.06
C GLN A 117 13.24 6.41 -4.99
N GLU A 118 13.79 6.07 -6.15
CA GLU A 118 15.09 5.39 -6.26
C GLU A 118 16.26 6.37 -6.08
N PHE A 119 17.19 6.03 -5.19
CA PHE A 119 18.45 6.76 -5.03
C PHE A 119 19.63 5.89 -5.48
N SER A 120 20.67 6.49 -6.06
CA SER A 120 21.86 5.78 -6.50
C SER A 120 23.14 6.55 -6.20
N LYS A 121 24.29 5.88 -6.31
CA LYS A 121 25.59 6.53 -6.25
C LYS A 121 25.67 7.61 -7.34
N ASN A 122 26.06 8.82 -6.95
CA ASN A 122 26.02 10.08 -7.70
C ASN A 122 24.65 10.78 -7.81
N THR A 123 23.55 10.28 -7.23
CA THR A 123 22.32 11.09 -7.09
C THR A 123 22.63 12.35 -6.28
N ARG A 124 22.17 13.51 -6.78
CA ARG A 124 22.28 14.81 -6.10
C ARG A 124 20.94 15.17 -5.48
N ILE A 125 20.93 15.52 -4.20
CA ILE A 125 19.73 15.99 -3.49
C ILE A 125 19.95 17.46 -3.12
N SER A 126 19.17 18.37 -3.71
CA SER A 126 19.34 19.81 -3.49
C SER A 126 18.51 20.27 -2.29
N ILE A 127 19.19 20.61 -1.19
CA ILE A 127 18.61 20.99 0.11
C ILE A 127 19.18 22.36 0.51
N ASN A 128 18.50 23.41 0.08
CA ASN A 128 18.95 24.78 0.22
C ASN A 128 18.50 25.34 1.58
N ILE A 129 19.36 26.01 2.33
CA ILE A 129 18.95 26.71 3.56
C ILE A 129 18.24 28.00 3.15
N ILE A 130 17.09 28.26 3.77
CA ILE A 130 16.29 29.47 3.56
C ILE A 130 16.19 30.33 4.82
N SER A 131 16.25 31.64 4.66
CA SER A 131 15.97 32.62 5.71
C SER A 131 14.47 32.70 6.03
N PRO A 132 14.05 33.37 7.13
CA PRO A 132 12.63 33.47 7.52
C PRO A 132 11.71 34.13 6.48
N ASP A 133 12.26 34.88 5.54
CA ASP A 133 11.55 35.46 4.39
C ASP A 133 11.63 34.60 3.11
N GLY A 134 12.06 33.34 3.25
CA GLY A 134 12.03 32.31 2.20
C GLY A 134 13.12 32.41 1.12
N LYS A 135 14.07 33.35 1.25
CA LYS A 135 15.23 33.47 0.35
C LYS A 135 16.25 32.39 0.64
N ILE A 136 16.89 31.84 -0.40
CA ILE A 136 18.02 30.92 -0.24
C ILE A 136 19.24 31.69 0.27
N VAL A 137 19.84 31.21 1.37
CA VAL A 137 21.05 31.79 2.00
C VAL A 137 22.26 30.86 1.92
N GLU A 138 22.05 29.56 1.74
CA GLU A 138 23.09 28.55 1.49
C GLU A 138 22.52 27.50 0.51
N GLN A 139 23.29 27.09 -0.49
CA GLN A 139 22.90 26.02 -1.42
C GLN A 139 23.70 24.76 -1.11
N ASN A 140 23.02 23.63 -0.89
CA ASN A 140 23.67 22.34 -0.66
C ASN A 140 23.13 21.29 -1.64
N ASP A 141 23.98 20.84 -2.55
CA ASP A 141 23.74 19.62 -3.34
C ASP A 141 24.41 18.44 -2.63
N ALA A 142 23.63 17.69 -1.85
CA ALA A 142 24.09 16.47 -1.21
C ALA A 142 24.29 15.38 -2.29
N VAL A 143 25.53 15.20 -2.74
CA VAL A 143 25.92 14.11 -3.65
C VAL A 143 26.05 12.82 -2.83
N LEU A 144 25.26 11.80 -3.18
CA LEU A 144 25.35 10.47 -2.56
C LEU A 144 26.55 9.70 -3.13
N THR A 145 27.37 9.17 -2.23
CA THR A 145 28.52 8.30 -2.50
C THR A 145 28.17 6.87 -2.07
N ALA A 146 28.97 5.87 -2.49
CA ALA A 146 28.74 4.49 -2.09
C ALA A 146 28.74 4.27 -0.56
N ALA A 147 29.46 5.11 0.20
CA ALA A 147 29.54 5.04 1.65
C ALA A 147 28.35 5.70 2.39
N ASP A 148 27.46 6.42 1.69
CA ASP A 148 26.25 7.00 2.29
C ASP A 148 25.09 5.99 2.33
N PHE A 149 25.14 4.87 1.63
CA PHE A 149 24.09 3.85 1.62
C PHE A 149 24.30 2.90 2.81
N VAL A 150 23.34 2.87 3.76
CA VAL A 150 23.50 2.18 5.04
C VAL A 150 22.82 0.81 5.00
N GLY A 151 23.66 -0.23 4.92
CA GLY A 151 23.29 -1.63 5.00
C GLY A 151 24.05 -2.47 3.98
N ASP A 152 24.45 -3.69 4.35
CA ASP A 152 25.01 -4.70 3.43
C ASP A 152 23.92 -5.29 2.51
N PHE A 153 23.28 -4.44 1.71
CA PHE A 153 22.33 -4.83 0.67
C PHE A 153 23.09 -5.46 -0.51
N GLY A 154 23.45 -6.73 -0.33
CA GLY A 154 24.16 -7.56 -1.32
C GLY A 154 24.39 -8.98 -0.84
N THR A 155 24.58 -9.22 0.46
CA THR A 155 24.62 -10.57 1.02
C THR A 155 23.23 -11.21 0.98
N GLY A 156 23.13 -12.38 0.35
CA GLY A 156 21.92 -13.21 0.37
C GLY A 156 20.81 -12.85 -0.63
N LEU A 157 20.50 -11.59 -0.92
CA LEU A 157 19.29 -11.25 -1.70
C LEU A 157 19.26 -11.87 -3.11
N GLN A 158 20.40 -11.89 -3.83
CA GLN A 158 20.48 -12.55 -5.14
C GLN A 158 20.38 -14.08 -5.05
N ASP A 159 20.94 -14.67 -3.98
CA ASP A 159 20.92 -16.12 -3.73
C ASP A 159 19.52 -16.59 -3.32
N PHE A 160 18.84 -15.84 -2.45
CA PHE A 160 17.44 -16.03 -2.09
C PHE A 160 16.53 -15.90 -3.31
N GLY A 161 16.65 -14.82 -4.09
CA GLY A 161 15.89 -14.64 -5.32
C GLY A 161 16.10 -15.78 -6.32
N GLN A 162 17.35 -16.21 -6.52
CA GLN A 162 17.64 -17.34 -7.39
C GLN A 162 17.05 -18.65 -6.87
N LYS A 163 17.06 -18.90 -5.56
CA LYS A 163 16.44 -20.10 -4.95
C LYS A 163 14.92 -20.11 -5.16
N VAL A 164 14.23 -19.00 -4.90
CA VAL A 164 12.78 -18.88 -5.16
C VAL A 164 12.48 -19.08 -6.65
N TYR A 165 13.22 -18.41 -7.54
CA TYR A 165 13.01 -18.56 -8.99
C TYR A 165 13.34 -19.97 -9.52
N ASN A 166 14.22 -20.73 -8.85
CA ASN A 166 14.49 -22.14 -9.18
C ASN A 166 13.34 -23.10 -8.80
N LEU A 167 12.39 -22.69 -7.93
CA LEU A 167 11.24 -23.52 -7.58
C LEU A 167 10.19 -23.58 -8.69
N TYR A 168 10.19 -22.62 -9.62
CA TYR A 168 9.17 -22.48 -10.65
C TYR A 168 9.55 -23.14 -11.98
N GLU A 169 8.56 -23.71 -12.66
CA GLU A 169 8.72 -24.30 -14.00
C GLU A 169 9.15 -23.24 -15.03
N ASN A 170 8.59 -22.03 -14.92
CA ASN A 170 8.75 -20.98 -15.92
C ASN A 170 8.57 -19.56 -15.33
N THR A 171 8.96 -18.54 -16.11
CA THR A 171 9.01 -17.13 -15.68
C THR A 171 7.65 -16.43 -15.54
N LEU A 172 6.53 -17.14 -15.73
CA LEU A 172 5.19 -16.61 -15.38
C LEU A 172 4.89 -16.79 -13.88
N PHE A 173 5.70 -17.58 -13.17
CA PHE A 173 5.57 -17.86 -11.74
C PHE A 173 4.21 -18.44 -11.34
N LEU A 174 3.70 -19.38 -12.16
CA LEU A 174 2.37 -19.99 -11.98
C LEU A 174 2.42 -21.38 -11.32
N HIS A 175 3.48 -22.16 -11.58
CA HIS A 175 3.57 -23.57 -11.17
C HIS A 175 4.99 -23.97 -10.74
N LEU A 176 5.07 -24.87 -9.77
CA LEU A 176 6.26 -25.60 -9.34
C LEU A 176 6.94 -26.33 -10.51
N ALA A 177 8.28 -26.33 -10.50
CA ALA A 177 9.08 -27.17 -11.37
C ALA A 177 8.94 -28.66 -10.99
N ALA A 178 9.01 -29.53 -12.00
CA ALA A 178 8.96 -30.98 -11.78
C ALA A 178 10.17 -31.47 -10.97
N GLY A 179 9.91 -32.16 -9.86
CA GLY A 179 10.96 -32.77 -9.01
C GLY A 179 11.46 -31.91 -7.85
N ILE A 180 10.87 -30.72 -7.62
CA ILE A 180 11.12 -29.92 -6.41
C ILE A 180 10.72 -30.71 -5.15
N THR A 181 11.52 -30.59 -4.09
CA THR A 181 11.28 -31.19 -2.78
C THR A 181 11.08 -30.13 -1.70
N GLN A 182 10.51 -30.52 -0.56
CA GLN A 182 10.42 -29.64 0.62
C GLN A 182 11.78 -29.06 1.01
N ALA A 183 12.88 -29.81 0.85
CA ALA A 183 14.22 -29.35 1.20
C ALA A 183 14.72 -28.20 0.28
N ASP A 184 14.21 -28.09 -0.95
CA ASP A 184 14.51 -26.98 -1.85
C ASP A 184 13.74 -25.70 -1.43
N ILE A 185 12.50 -25.87 -0.99
CA ILE A 185 11.63 -24.80 -0.46
C ILE A 185 12.18 -24.30 0.88
N ASP A 186 12.53 -25.22 1.79
CA ASP A 186 13.23 -24.93 3.05
C ASP A 186 14.56 -24.19 2.81
N THR A 187 15.29 -24.56 1.74
CA THR A 187 16.53 -23.90 1.34
C THR A 187 16.29 -22.45 0.87
N ALA A 188 15.15 -22.16 0.25
CA ALA A 188 14.74 -20.80 -0.08
C ALA A 188 14.35 -19.99 1.17
N TYR A 189 13.54 -20.56 2.08
CA TYR A 189 13.21 -19.91 3.36
C TYR A 189 14.45 -19.66 4.23
N ALA A 190 15.41 -20.58 4.26
CA ALA A 190 16.67 -20.42 4.99
C ALA A 190 17.55 -19.30 4.40
N ALA A 191 17.54 -19.13 3.07
CA ALA A 191 18.20 -17.99 2.44
C ALA A 191 17.50 -16.67 2.80
N ALA A 192 16.16 -16.64 2.84
CA ALA A 192 15.38 -15.46 3.21
C ALA A 192 15.70 -14.91 4.62
N GLN A 193 16.00 -15.79 5.58
CA GLN A 193 16.39 -15.40 6.94
C GLN A 193 17.68 -14.56 7.00
N ASN A 194 18.55 -14.69 5.98
CA ASN A 194 19.80 -13.95 5.86
C ASN A 194 19.64 -12.65 5.04
N VAL A 195 18.41 -12.27 4.68
CA VAL A 195 18.09 -11.12 3.82
C VAL A 195 17.33 -10.04 4.59
N ALA A 196 17.88 -8.82 4.60
CA ALA A 196 17.25 -7.67 5.21
C ALA A 196 15.90 -7.31 4.56
N SER A 197 14.93 -6.91 5.38
CA SER A 197 13.57 -6.54 4.95
C SER A 197 13.60 -5.48 3.84
N SER A 198 12.96 -5.79 2.72
CA SER A 198 12.91 -4.95 1.52
C SER A 198 11.78 -5.42 0.60
N TYR A 199 11.26 -4.53 -0.25
CA TYR A 199 10.12 -4.84 -1.12
C TYR A 199 10.34 -6.09 -2.01
N GLU A 200 11.54 -6.26 -2.59
CA GLU A 200 11.83 -7.46 -3.38
C GLU A 200 11.94 -8.71 -2.50
N ARG A 201 12.44 -8.61 -1.25
CA ARG A 201 12.39 -9.75 -0.32
C ARG A 201 10.94 -10.15 -0.03
N ASP A 202 10.08 -9.17 0.22
CA ASP A 202 8.68 -9.43 0.57
C ASP A 202 7.91 -10.03 -0.63
N ARG A 203 8.12 -9.49 -1.84
CA ARG A 203 7.62 -10.08 -3.10
C ARG A 203 8.16 -11.50 -3.35
N LEU A 204 9.41 -11.78 -3.01
CA LEU A 204 9.99 -13.12 -3.11
C LEU A 204 9.43 -14.07 -2.04
N MET A 205 9.04 -13.57 -0.87
CA MET A 205 8.31 -14.36 0.14
C MET A 205 6.87 -14.65 -0.30
N ASP A 206 6.14 -13.69 -0.88
CA ASP A 206 4.80 -13.93 -1.44
C ASP A 206 4.82 -15.07 -2.49
N LEU A 207 5.85 -15.09 -3.35
CA LEU A 207 6.08 -16.16 -4.32
C LEU A 207 6.44 -17.49 -3.64
N LEU A 208 7.32 -17.46 -2.63
CA LEU A 208 7.72 -18.67 -1.89
C LEU A 208 6.56 -19.31 -1.10
N ASP A 209 5.75 -18.51 -0.42
CA ASP A 209 4.54 -18.94 0.28
C ASP A 209 3.50 -19.53 -0.70
N THR A 210 3.41 -18.98 -1.92
CA THR A 210 2.59 -19.54 -3.00
C THR A 210 3.09 -20.93 -3.44
N MET A 211 4.41 -21.13 -3.49
CA MET A 211 5.02 -22.43 -3.84
C MET A 211 4.90 -23.47 -2.71
N GLN A 212 4.99 -23.07 -1.44
CA GLN A 212 4.70 -23.98 -0.32
C GLN A 212 3.25 -24.47 -0.39
N TRP A 213 2.30 -23.58 -0.69
CA TRP A 213 0.89 -23.94 -0.83
C TRP A 213 0.63 -24.93 -1.98
N GLU A 214 1.23 -24.71 -3.15
CA GLU A 214 1.10 -25.64 -4.28
C GLU A 214 1.82 -26.98 -4.04
N PHE A 215 2.93 -26.98 -3.28
CA PHE A 215 3.65 -28.20 -2.90
C PHE A 215 2.81 -29.05 -1.93
N ASP A 216 2.21 -28.40 -0.93
CA ASP A 216 1.33 -29.05 0.04
C ASP A 216 0.09 -29.66 -0.62
N ASP A 217 -0.53 -28.97 -1.59
CA ASP A 217 -1.72 -29.49 -2.32
C ASP A 217 -1.36 -30.68 -3.23
N ASN A 218 -0.24 -30.59 -3.97
CA ASN A 218 0.26 -31.71 -4.79
C ASN A 218 0.61 -32.93 -3.93
N ASN A 219 1.24 -32.73 -2.77
CA ASN A 219 1.57 -33.80 -1.83
C ASN A 219 0.30 -34.41 -1.21
N ALA A 220 -0.68 -33.59 -0.81
CA ALA A 220 -1.97 -34.06 -0.32
C ALA A 220 -2.72 -34.88 -1.38
N LEU A 221 -2.70 -34.45 -2.65
CA LEU A 221 -3.28 -35.19 -3.78
C LEU A 221 -2.56 -36.52 -4.03
N ALA A 222 -1.24 -36.56 -3.91
CA ALA A 222 -0.45 -37.79 -4.02
C ALA A 222 -0.78 -38.79 -2.89
N LEU A 223 -0.83 -38.33 -1.64
CA LEU A 223 -1.22 -39.13 -0.47
C LEU A 223 -2.67 -39.64 -0.58
N GLN A 224 -3.61 -38.80 -1.05
CA GLN A 224 -4.99 -39.21 -1.30
C GLN A 224 -5.09 -40.26 -2.41
N LYS A 225 -4.24 -40.17 -3.45
CA LYS A 225 -4.14 -41.17 -4.52
C LYS A 225 -3.58 -42.51 -4.01
N GLN A 226 -2.55 -42.48 -3.17
CA GLN A 226 -2.02 -43.67 -2.49
C GLN A 226 -3.08 -44.33 -1.59
N PHE A 227 -3.77 -43.53 -0.76
CA PHE A 227 -4.87 -44.04 0.07
C PHE A 227 -5.99 -44.66 -0.76
N ASN A 228 -6.41 -44.00 -1.86
CA ASN A 228 -7.44 -44.54 -2.74
C ASN A 228 -7.02 -45.87 -3.39
N ASN A 229 -5.76 -46.01 -3.81
CA ASN A 229 -5.22 -47.26 -4.34
C ASN A 229 -5.23 -48.38 -3.29
N ALA A 230 -4.73 -48.10 -2.08
CA ALA A 230 -4.66 -49.07 -0.99
C ALA A 230 -6.06 -49.48 -0.49
N ASN A 231 -6.97 -48.52 -0.30
CA ASN A 231 -8.36 -48.77 0.06
C ASN A 231 -9.11 -49.52 -1.05
N GLY A 232 -8.86 -49.23 -2.32
CA GLY A 232 -9.37 -49.99 -3.46
C GLY A 232 -8.92 -51.45 -3.40
N ALA A 233 -7.61 -51.70 -3.33
CA ALA A 233 -7.03 -53.04 -3.26
C ALA A 233 -7.55 -53.87 -2.06
N VAL A 234 -7.70 -53.25 -0.89
CA VAL A 234 -8.31 -53.91 0.29
C VAL A 234 -9.80 -54.17 0.08
N SER A 235 -10.55 -53.21 -0.47
CA SER A 235 -11.98 -53.38 -0.74
C SER A 235 -12.24 -54.51 -1.75
N ASP A 236 -11.39 -54.64 -2.77
CA ASP A 236 -11.50 -55.67 -3.80
C ASP A 236 -11.27 -57.10 -3.28
N LEU A 237 -10.80 -57.29 -2.05
CA LEU A 237 -10.78 -58.61 -1.40
C LEU A 237 -12.19 -59.07 -1.00
N PHE A 238 -13.12 -58.15 -0.74
CA PHE A 238 -14.42 -58.43 -0.12
C PHE A 238 -15.57 -58.53 -1.13
N ILE A 239 -16.60 -59.30 -0.79
CA ILE A 239 -17.81 -59.42 -1.62
C ILE A 239 -18.46 -58.05 -1.79
N ASN A 240 -18.91 -57.75 -3.02
CA ASN A 240 -19.47 -56.46 -3.44
C ASN A 240 -18.56 -55.23 -3.17
N ASN A 241 -17.25 -55.46 -3.05
CA ASN A 241 -16.24 -54.46 -2.67
C ASN A 241 -16.53 -53.79 -1.31
N LEU A 242 -17.23 -54.47 -0.41
CA LEU A 242 -17.64 -53.97 0.89
C LEU A 242 -16.89 -54.67 2.02
N GLN A 243 -15.98 -53.95 2.67
CA GLN A 243 -15.17 -54.43 3.80
C GLN A 243 -16.04 -54.93 4.98
N THR A 244 -17.27 -54.41 5.10
CA THR A 244 -18.29 -54.81 6.09
C THR A 244 -19.07 -56.08 5.74
N SER A 245 -18.87 -56.68 4.57
CA SER A 245 -19.60 -57.87 4.12
C SER A 245 -19.32 -59.15 4.93
N GLY A 246 -18.24 -59.17 5.70
CA GLY A 246 -17.80 -60.33 6.49
C GLY A 246 -17.30 -61.52 5.66
N ALA A 247 -17.17 -61.37 4.34
CA ALA A 247 -16.80 -62.45 3.42
C ALA A 247 -15.88 -61.95 2.29
N ILE A 248 -14.86 -62.74 1.97
CA ILE A 248 -13.95 -62.50 0.85
C ILE A 248 -14.50 -63.07 -0.47
N LYS A 249 -14.10 -62.50 -1.61
CA LYS A 249 -14.43 -63.07 -2.93
C LYS A 249 -13.75 -64.43 -3.09
N SER A 250 -14.40 -65.38 -3.77
CA SER A 250 -13.85 -66.72 -4.05
C SER A 250 -12.59 -66.73 -4.92
N THR A 251 -12.21 -65.59 -5.51
CA THR A 251 -10.97 -65.36 -6.26
C THR A 251 -9.81 -64.86 -5.41
N VAL A 252 -9.99 -64.62 -4.11
CA VAL A 252 -8.93 -64.16 -3.21
C VAL A 252 -7.95 -65.30 -2.91
N THR A 253 -6.67 -64.96 -2.98
CA THR A 253 -5.53 -65.82 -2.66
C THR A 253 -4.59 -65.10 -1.69
N GLN A 254 -3.64 -65.83 -1.09
CA GLN A 254 -2.61 -65.24 -0.24
C GLN A 254 -1.88 -64.08 -0.95
N ASN A 255 -1.46 -64.29 -2.20
CA ASN A 255 -0.77 -63.29 -3.02
C ASN A 255 -1.59 -61.99 -3.19
N THR A 256 -2.92 -62.07 -3.30
CA THR A 256 -3.77 -60.85 -3.40
C THR A 256 -3.91 -60.12 -2.06
N ILE A 257 -3.90 -60.85 -0.93
CA ILE A 257 -3.91 -60.24 0.40
C ILE A 257 -2.56 -59.56 0.67
N ASP A 258 -1.44 -60.21 0.33
CA ASP A 258 -0.10 -59.65 0.49
C ASP A 258 0.14 -58.44 -0.43
N ALA A 259 -0.37 -58.45 -1.67
CA ALA A 259 -0.32 -57.29 -2.56
C ALA A 259 -1.09 -56.08 -1.99
N ALA A 260 -2.30 -56.29 -1.46
CA ALA A 260 -3.05 -55.23 -0.77
C ALA A 260 -2.30 -54.73 0.49
N LYS A 261 -1.68 -55.65 1.25
CA LYS A 261 -0.88 -55.34 2.44
C LYS A 261 0.36 -54.50 2.14
N VAL A 262 1.03 -54.71 1.00
CA VAL A 262 2.14 -53.85 0.55
C VAL A 262 1.64 -52.42 0.33
N LEU A 263 0.59 -52.22 -0.46
CA LEU A 263 0.01 -50.89 -0.72
C LEU A 263 -0.48 -50.19 0.56
N VAL A 264 -0.97 -50.94 1.55
CA VAL A 264 -1.36 -50.38 2.86
C VAL A 264 -0.12 -50.01 3.70
N ASN A 265 0.96 -50.79 3.63
CA ASN A 265 2.21 -50.49 4.35
C ASN A 265 2.91 -49.24 3.81
N GLU A 266 2.79 -48.95 2.51
CA GLU A 266 3.32 -47.74 1.84
C GLU A 266 2.67 -46.43 2.33
N LEU A 267 1.47 -46.49 2.92
CA LEU A 267 0.80 -45.31 3.47
C LEU A 267 1.56 -44.71 4.67
N THR A 268 1.47 -43.40 4.86
CA THR A 268 1.87 -42.75 6.12
C THR A 268 1.03 -43.27 7.29
N ASP A 269 1.63 -43.39 8.49
CA ASP A 269 0.95 -43.94 9.66
C ASP A 269 -0.25 -43.07 10.10
N SER A 270 -1.45 -43.66 10.02
CA SER A 270 -2.72 -42.99 10.33
C SER A 270 -3.76 -43.98 10.85
N ALA A 271 -4.84 -43.48 11.45
CA ALA A 271 -5.99 -44.31 11.82
C ALA A 271 -6.61 -45.05 10.62
N GLN A 272 -6.51 -44.47 9.41
CA GLN A 272 -7.00 -45.09 8.18
C GLN A 272 -6.08 -46.26 7.75
N LYS A 273 -4.76 -46.11 7.85
CA LYS A 273 -3.79 -47.20 7.65
C LYS A 273 -4.06 -48.35 8.63
N THR A 274 -4.27 -48.04 9.91
CA THR A 274 -4.62 -49.03 10.95
C THR A 274 -5.92 -49.77 10.62
N ALA A 275 -6.96 -49.06 10.16
CA ALA A 275 -8.22 -49.68 9.75
C ALA A 275 -8.05 -50.60 8.52
N LEU A 276 -7.26 -50.18 7.51
CA LEU A 276 -6.94 -51.01 6.36
C LEU A 276 -6.10 -52.24 6.74
N LEU A 277 -5.15 -52.12 7.67
CA LEU A 277 -4.40 -53.27 8.21
C LEU A 277 -5.32 -54.25 8.97
N ALA A 278 -6.28 -53.75 9.74
CA ALA A 278 -7.29 -54.59 10.40
C ALA A 278 -8.18 -55.32 9.38
N ASN A 279 -8.54 -54.67 8.26
CA ASN A 279 -9.29 -55.30 7.18
C ASN A 279 -8.45 -56.34 6.40
N VAL A 280 -7.14 -56.10 6.21
CA VAL A 280 -6.21 -57.12 5.69
C VAL A 280 -6.10 -58.32 6.64
N GLN A 281 -6.05 -58.10 7.96
CA GLN A 281 -6.07 -59.17 8.97
C GLN A 281 -7.41 -59.93 8.99
N LEU A 282 -8.54 -59.26 8.77
CA LEU A 282 -9.84 -59.88 8.61
C LEU A 282 -9.88 -60.76 7.36
N ALA A 283 -9.42 -60.25 6.20
CA ALA A 283 -9.33 -61.03 4.97
C ALA A 283 -8.42 -62.25 5.11
N GLN A 284 -7.26 -62.09 5.78
CA GLN A 284 -6.35 -63.19 6.11
C GLN A 284 -7.02 -64.23 7.02
N SER A 285 -7.77 -63.79 8.03
CA SER A 285 -8.48 -64.70 8.95
C SER A 285 -9.59 -65.46 8.24
N LEU A 286 -10.32 -64.82 7.33
CA LEU A 286 -11.34 -65.45 6.50
C LEU A 286 -10.74 -66.46 5.52
N LEU A 287 -9.59 -66.15 4.91
CA LEU A 287 -8.86 -67.08 4.05
C LEU A 287 -8.33 -68.30 4.84
N ASN A 288 -7.77 -68.06 6.03
CA ASN A 288 -7.29 -69.12 6.91
C ASN A 288 -8.43 -70.02 7.41
N ASN A 289 -9.59 -69.45 7.74
CA ASN A 289 -10.78 -70.21 8.13
C ASN A 289 -11.42 -70.98 6.94
N ALA A 290 -11.15 -70.57 5.71
CA ALA A 290 -11.47 -71.31 4.49
C ALA A 290 -10.44 -72.42 4.18
N GLN A 291 -9.47 -72.69 5.07
CA GLN A 291 -8.52 -73.80 4.98
C GLN A 291 -8.61 -74.70 6.24
N PRO A 292 -8.56 -76.03 6.10
CA PRO A 292 -8.64 -76.94 7.25
C PRO A 292 -7.32 -76.95 8.04
N THR A 293 -7.39 -76.86 9.37
CA THR A 293 -6.22 -76.76 10.26
C THR A 293 -6.19 -77.83 11.37
N PRO A 294 -5.02 -78.42 11.68
CA PRO A 294 -4.76 -79.20 12.91
C PRO A 294 -4.04 -78.34 14.00
N PRO A 295 -3.99 -78.77 15.29
CA PRO A 295 -3.98 -77.80 16.41
C PRO A 295 -2.94 -78.02 17.56
N VAL A 296 -2.98 -77.11 18.58
CA VAL A 296 -2.60 -77.27 20.03
C VAL A 296 -1.29 -76.63 20.62
N SER A 297 -1.46 -75.47 21.28
CA SER A 297 -1.10 -75.06 22.69
C SER A 297 0.30 -74.96 23.37
N ILE A 298 0.33 -74.00 24.33
CA ILE A 298 0.97 -73.85 25.69
C ILE A 298 2.43 -73.38 25.95
N THR A 299 2.58 -72.77 27.15
CA THR A 299 3.75 -72.20 27.88
C THR A 299 3.62 -72.60 29.39
N PRO A 300 4.39 -72.18 30.44
CA PRO A 300 5.21 -70.95 30.70
C PRO A 300 6.73 -71.32 30.89
N ALA A 301 7.63 -70.82 31.77
CA ALA A 301 7.62 -69.94 32.97
C ALA A 301 9.01 -69.27 33.22
N PRO A 302 9.19 -68.32 34.17
CA PRO A 302 10.33 -67.38 34.17
C PRO A 302 11.50 -67.67 35.14
N THR A 303 12.62 -66.98 34.87
CA THR A 303 13.94 -67.00 35.55
C THR A 303 14.24 -65.57 36.06
N PRO A 304 15.09 -65.34 37.09
CA PRO A 304 15.48 -63.99 37.51
C PRO A 304 15.90 -63.06 36.36
N THR A 305 15.37 -61.82 36.38
CA THR A 305 15.50 -60.84 35.31
C THR A 305 16.95 -60.42 35.10
N SER A 306 17.52 -60.71 33.93
CA SER A 306 18.86 -60.22 33.59
C SER A 306 18.82 -58.72 33.30
N SER A 307 19.90 -58.01 33.62
CA SER A 307 20.02 -56.56 33.36
C SER A 307 19.82 -56.18 31.89
N PHE A 308 20.05 -57.12 30.97
CA PHE A 308 19.76 -56.97 29.54
C PHE A 308 18.25 -56.85 29.25
N VAL A 309 17.42 -57.67 29.90
CA VAL A 309 15.95 -57.62 29.74
C VAL A 309 15.39 -56.30 30.30
N ALA A 310 15.85 -55.89 31.49
CA ALA A 310 15.47 -54.59 32.05
C ALA A 310 15.93 -53.41 31.17
N SER A 311 17.17 -53.44 30.66
CA SER A 311 17.68 -52.41 29.75
C SER A 311 16.86 -52.29 28.46
N ASN A 312 16.48 -53.42 27.85
CA ASN A 312 15.65 -53.44 26.65
C ASN A 312 14.21 -52.96 26.93
N ALA A 313 13.64 -53.26 28.10
CA ALA A 313 12.33 -52.76 28.50
C ALA A 313 12.33 -51.24 28.70
N VAL A 314 13.29 -50.72 29.48
CA VAL A 314 13.47 -49.27 29.71
C VAL A 314 13.71 -48.52 28.41
N SER A 315 14.66 -48.99 27.59
CA SER A 315 14.95 -48.42 26.28
C SER A 315 13.72 -48.50 25.36
N GLY A 316 12.97 -49.59 25.45
CA GLY A 316 11.76 -49.86 24.69
C GLY A 316 10.59 -48.91 24.95
N LEU A 317 10.65 -48.05 25.99
CA LEU A 317 9.69 -46.96 26.21
C LEU A 317 9.88 -45.78 25.26
N PHE A 318 11.08 -45.62 24.70
CA PHE A 318 11.48 -44.43 23.97
C PHE A 318 11.51 -44.62 22.45
N ALA A 319 11.35 -43.51 21.72
CA ALA A 319 11.56 -43.47 20.28
C ALA A 319 12.95 -44.03 19.92
N ASN A 320 13.03 -44.80 18.83
CA ASN A 320 14.23 -45.49 18.37
C ASN A 320 14.94 -46.37 19.43
N ASN A 321 14.21 -46.78 20.48
CA ASN A 321 14.73 -47.47 21.66
C ASN A 321 15.86 -46.72 22.38
N ASN A 322 15.80 -45.39 22.47
CA ASN A 322 16.89 -44.57 23.03
C ASN A 322 16.36 -43.46 23.97
N PRO A 323 16.60 -43.56 25.30
CA PRO A 323 16.20 -42.53 26.28
C PRO A 323 16.71 -41.12 26.00
N SER A 324 17.88 -40.98 25.35
CA SER A 324 18.46 -39.67 25.01
C SER A 324 17.66 -38.90 23.95
N THR A 325 16.65 -39.51 23.33
CA THR A 325 15.75 -38.84 22.36
C THR A 325 14.76 -37.88 23.01
N ASN A 326 14.51 -37.99 24.31
CA ASN A 326 13.43 -37.27 25.03
C ASN A 326 12.02 -37.47 24.43
N ALA A 327 11.80 -38.54 23.65
CA ALA A 327 10.51 -38.86 23.04
C ALA A 327 10.07 -40.27 23.42
N LEU A 328 8.81 -40.43 23.84
CA LEU A 328 8.19 -41.73 24.07
C LEU A 328 7.71 -42.35 22.75
N LYS A 329 7.50 -43.67 22.73
CA LYS A 329 6.71 -44.30 21.65
C LYS A 329 5.24 -43.90 21.78
N SER A 330 4.53 -43.93 20.66
CA SER A 330 3.07 -43.82 20.63
C SER A 330 2.40 -44.83 21.57
N THR A 331 2.88 -46.08 21.54
CA THR A 331 2.44 -47.23 22.34
C THR A 331 2.84 -47.20 23.82
N THR A 332 3.61 -46.20 24.28
CA THR A 332 4.02 -46.12 25.68
C THR A 332 2.96 -45.38 26.49
N ASP A 333 2.32 -46.12 27.38
CA ASP A 333 1.34 -45.66 28.37
C ASP A 333 1.86 -45.92 29.80
N GLN A 334 1.03 -45.66 30.81
CA GLN A 334 1.39 -45.90 32.21
C GLN A 334 1.68 -47.38 32.49
N GLN A 335 0.94 -48.31 31.88
CA GLN A 335 1.11 -49.74 32.09
C GLN A 335 2.47 -50.22 31.56
N ALA A 336 2.88 -49.75 30.38
CA ALA A 336 4.20 -50.05 29.81
C ALA A 336 5.34 -49.51 30.70
N ILE A 337 5.20 -48.31 31.27
CA ILE A 337 6.16 -47.75 32.23
C ILE A 337 6.19 -48.57 33.52
N ASP A 338 5.04 -48.97 34.05
CA ASP A 338 4.93 -49.76 35.28
C ASP A 338 5.50 -51.19 35.11
N ASP A 339 5.33 -51.80 33.94
CA ASP A 339 5.93 -53.11 33.63
C ASP A 339 7.45 -53.01 33.41
N ALA A 340 7.94 -51.92 32.81
CA ALA A 340 9.38 -51.65 32.75
C ALA A 340 9.97 -51.37 34.15
N GLN A 341 9.27 -50.63 35.02
CA GLN A 341 9.65 -50.39 36.42
C GLN A 341 9.79 -51.72 37.17
N LYS A 342 8.80 -52.64 37.09
CA LYS A 342 8.89 -53.98 37.72
C LYS A 342 10.11 -54.78 37.26
N LEU A 343 10.49 -54.67 35.99
CA LEU A 343 11.69 -55.33 35.45
C LEU A 343 12.99 -54.71 35.96
N VAL A 344 13.04 -53.38 36.16
CA VAL A 344 14.17 -52.68 36.80
C VAL A 344 14.27 -53.05 38.28
N ASP A 345 13.15 -53.05 39.01
CA ASP A 345 13.12 -53.38 40.45
C ASP A 345 13.68 -54.79 40.74
N GLY A 346 13.48 -55.72 39.80
CA GLY A 346 14.00 -57.09 39.85
C GLY A 346 15.49 -57.27 39.49
N VAL A 347 16.19 -56.24 38.99
CA VAL A 347 17.64 -56.32 38.72
C VAL A 347 18.42 -56.33 40.03
N ALA A 348 19.31 -57.29 40.24
CA ALA A 348 20.04 -57.42 41.51
C ALA A 348 20.99 -56.24 41.82
N ASP A 349 21.70 -55.72 40.80
CA ASP A 349 22.69 -54.65 40.95
C ASP A 349 22.04 -53.27 41.19
N ALA A 350 22.34 -52.68 42.34
CA ALA A 350 21.76 -51.40 42.77
C ALA A 350 22.23 -50.19 41.94
N SER A 351 23.45 -50.22 41.41
CA SER A 351 23.99 -49.13 40.58
C SER A 351 23.38 -49.16 39.18
N VAL A 352 23.18 -50.36 38.63
CA VAL A 352 22.45 -50.55 37.36
C VAL A 352 20.99 -50.13 37.51
N ARG A 353 20.31 -50.50 38.61
CA ARG A 353 18.95 -50.00 38.91
C ARG A 353 18.89 -48.48 38.95
N ALA A 354 19.81 -47.83 39.68
CA ALA A 354 19.82 -46.38 39.81
C ALA A 354 19.94 -45.66 38.44
N ASN A 355 20.81 -46.15 37.56
CA ASN A 355 20.95 -45.60 36.20
C ASN A 355 19.69 -45.80 35.34
N MET A 356 19.02 -46.95 35.47
CA MET A 356 17.75 -47.22 34.75
C MET A 356 16.58 -46.39 35.30
N GLN A 357 16.56 -46.11 36.61
CA GLN A 357 15.50 -45.32 37.23
C GLN A 357 15.40 -43.91 36.67
N VAL A 358 16.54 -43.28 36.33
CA VAL A 358 16.57 -41.95 35.69
C VAL A 358 15.78 -41.93 34.39
N ALA A 359 15.92 -42.95 33.55
CA ALA A 359 15.17 -43.08 32.30
C ALA A 359 13.68 -43.42 32.55
N ILE A 360 13.36 -44.23 33.55
CA ILE A 360 11.96 -44.48 33.95
C ILE A 360 11.27 -43.19 34.43
N ASP A 361 11.95 -42.36 35.23
CA ASP A 361 11.37 -41.11 35.75
C ASP A 361 11.33 -40.00 34.70
N GLN A 362 12.28 -39.98 33.75
CA GLN A 362 12.18 -39.22 32.51
C GLN A 362 10.93 -39.63 31.71
N ALA A 363 10.67 -40.95 31.55
CA ALA A 363 9.50 -41.44 30.85
C ALA A 363 8.18 -41.05 31.55
N LYS A 364 8.10 -41.12 32.89
CA LYS A 364 6.94 -40.64 33.66
C LYS A 364 6.67 -39.14 33.44
N ASN A 365 7.71 -38.31 33.40
CA ASN A 365 7.58 -36.88 33.13
C ASN A 365 7.12 -36.60 31.69
N LEU A 366 7.65 -37.33 30.70
CA LEU A 366 7.22 -37.22 29.30
C LEU A 366 5.78 -37.72 29.10
N LEU A 367 5.36 -38.78 29.80
CA LEU A 367 3.98 -39.26 29.77
C LEU A 367 3.03 -38.21 30.38
N LYS A 368 3.40 -37.59 31.51
CA LYS A 368 2.64 -36.48 32.10
C LYS A 368 2.49 -35.28 31.15
N ILE A 369 3.46 -35.02 30.28
CA ILE A 369 3.37 -33.99 29.22
C ILE A 369 2.44 -34.46 28.09
N LYS A 370 2.59 -35.71 27.62
CA LYS A 370 1.73 -36.36 26.61
C LYS A 370 0.25 -36.39 27.03
N ASP A 371 -0.01 -36.60 28.32
CA ASP A 371 -1.34 -36.75 28.91
C ASP A 371 -1.88 -35.44 29.52
N THR A 372 -1.18 -34.31 29.35
CA THR A 372 -1.70 -32.98 29.77
C THR A 372 -2.89 -32.62 28.89
N ALA A 373 -4.09 -32.62 29.47
CA ALA A 373 -5.35 -32.44 28.76
C ALA A 373 -5.36 -31.15 27.91
N LEU A 374 -5.44 -31.33 26.59
CA LEU A 374 -5.44 -30.22 25.63
C LEU A 374 -6.82 -29.57 25.58
N ASP A 375 -6.87 -28.30 25.96
CA ASP A 375 -8.07 -27.48 25.86
C ASP A 375 -8.31 -27.08 24.39
N TYR A 376 -9.31 -27.72 23.77
CA TYR A 376 -9.76 -27.43 22.41
C TYR A 376 -11.07 -26.62 22.38
N SER A 377 -11.39 -25.88 23.45
CA SER A 377 -12.58 -25.03 23.48
C SER A 377 -12.51 -23.92 22.42
N ILE A 378 -13.68 -23.57 21.85
CA ILE A 378 -13.85 -22.43 20.94
C ILE A 378 -15.02 -21.59 21.45
N VAL A 379 -14.78 -20.30 21.69
CA VAL A 379 -15.81 -19.31 21.96
C VAL A 379 -15.78 -18.27 20.85
N ALA A 380 -16.61 -18.48 19.82
CA ALA A 380 -16.81 -17.48 18.77
C ALA A 380 -17.82 -16.42 19.22
N ASN A 381 -17.51 -15.15 18.95
CA ASN A 381 -18.43 -14.04 19.16
C ASN A 381 -19.62 -14.11 18.19
N ALA A 382 -20.74 -13.48 18.55
CA ALA A 382 -21.86 -13.30 17.63
C ALA A 382 -21.49 -12.31 16.51
N ALA A 383 -22.08 -12.49 15.34
CA ALA A 383 -21.82 -11.70 14.14
C ALA A 383 -23.12 -11.40 13.37
N ASP A 384 -23.00 -10.74 12.22
CA ASP A 384 -24.05 -10.56 11.23
C ASP A 384 -23.52 -10.81 9.80
N ILE A 385 -24.41 -10.75 8.81
CA ILE A 385 -24.07 -10.96 7.39
C ILE A 385 -23.19 -9.85 6.76
N SER A 386 -22.99 -8.72 7.47
CA SER A 386 -22.10 -7.62 7.06
C SER A 386 -20.70 -7.71 7.66
N SER A 387 -20.57 -8.43 8.79
CA SER A 387 -19.39 -8.48 9.64
C SER A 387 -18.12 -8.86 8.88
N THR A 388 -17.10 -8.00 8.95
CA THR A 388 -15.84 -8.12 8.19
C THR A 388 -14.88 -9.17 8.75
N ALA A 389 -15.06 -9.57 10.01
CA ALA A 389 -14.32 -10.66 10.64
C ALA A 389 -15.19 -11.44 11.64
N ILE A 390 -14.93 -12.74 11.81
CA ILE A 390 -15.36 -13.53 12.96
C ILE A 390 -14.23 -13.52 14.00
N THR A 391 -14.56 -13.16 15.24
CA THR A 391 -13.60 -13.07 16.34
C THR A 391 -14.01 -13.97 17.51
N GLY A 392 -13.11 -14.18 18.47
CA GLY A 392 -13.41 -14.97 19.67
C GLY A 392 -12.16 -15.36 20.45
N THR A 393 -12.27 -16.44 21.23
CA THR A 393 -11.14 -17.08 21.93
C THR A 393 -11.09 -18.59 21.69
N VAL A 394 -9.91 -19.16 21.86
CA VAL A 394 -9.63 -20.60 21.77
C VAL A 394 -8.82 -21.11 22.96
N GLY A 395 -9.01 -22.39 23.28
CA GLY A 395 -8.21 -23.10 24.27
C GLY A 395 -6.77 -23.34 23.81
N LYS A 396 -5.88 -23.61 24.78
CA LYS A 396 -4.42 -23.72 24.57
C LYS A 396 -3.95 -24.86 23.66
N GLY A 397 -4.83 -25.80 23.31
CA GLY A 397 -4.53 -26.85 22.34
C GLY A 397 -4.70 -26.44 20.87
N ILE A 398 -5.25 -25.26 20.59
CA ILE A 398 -5.47 -24.77 19.23
C ILE A 398 -4.24 -24.02 18.71
N THR A 399 -3.71 -24.42 17.56
CA THR A 399 -2.58 -23.76 16.89
C THR A 399 -3.00 -22.95 15.67
N SER A 400 -4.14 -23.25 15.05
CA SER A 400 -4.72 -22.43 13.97
C SER A 400 -6.24 -22.59 13.87
N ILE A 401 -6.89 -21.67 13.17
CA ILE A 401 -8.33 -21.72 12.91
C ILE A 401 -8.65 -21.39 11.44
N ARG A 402 -9.83 -21.79 10.98
CA ARG A 402 -10.35 -21.50 9.65
C ARG A 402 -11.86 -21.21 9.70
N LEU A 403 -12.31 -20.30 8.84
CA LEU A 403 -13.72 -20.05 8.56
C LEU A 403 -14.22 -21.11 7.59
N ALA A 404 -15.31 -21.79 7.94
CA ALA A 404 -16.07 -22.65 7.02
C ALA A 404 -17.47 -22.07 6.77
N ILE A 405 -17.91 -22.17 5.51
CA ILE A 405 -19.21 -21.75 5.02
C ILE A 405 -19.86 -22.97 4.36
N ASP A 406 -21.03 -23.37 4.86
CA ASP A 406 -21.72 -24.63 4.51
C ASP A 406 -20.82 -25.86 4.63
N GLY A 407 -20.04 -25.90 5.72
CA GLY A 407 -19.09 -26.97 6.04
C GLY A 407 -17.75 -26.87 5.30
N VAL A 408 -17.70 -26.19 4.16
CA VAL A 408 -16.49 -26.01 3.33
C VAL A 408 -15.62 -24.90 3.90
N VAL A 409 -14.38 -25.23 4.27
CA VAL A 409 -13.33 -24.26 4.65
C VAL A 409 -13.09 -23.26 3.52
N LYS A 410 -13.09 -21.96 3.83
CA LYS A 410 -12.89 -20.87 2.88
C LYS A 410 -11.65 -20.02 3.13
N LYS A 411 -11.32 -19.72 4.40
CA LYS A 411 -10.22 -18.82 4.75
C LYS A 411 -9.61 -19.17 6.10
N SER A 412 -8.29 -19.09 6.23
CA SER A 412 -7.57 -19.23 7.51
C SER A 412 -7.67 -17.96 8.35
N GLY A 413 -7.67 -18.11 9.66
CA GLY A 413 -7.67 -17.00 10.62
C GLY A 413 -6.41 -16.97 11.48
N LYS A 414 -6.16 -15.81 12.06
CA LYS A 414 -5.06 -15.60 13.00
C LYS A 414 -5.52 -15.98 14.41
N VAL A 415 -4.70 -16.75 15.12
CA VAL A 415 -4.76 -16.94 16.57
C VAL A 415 -3.63 -16.11 17.18
N ASP A 416 -3.93 -15.36 18.23
CA ASP A 416 -2.98 -14.52 18.96
C ASP A 416 -2.45 -15.23 20.22
N THR A 417 -1.31 -14.77 20.75
CA THR A 417 -0.59 -15.44 21.85
C THR A 417 -1.31 -15.39 23.20
N ASP A 418 -2.37 -14.59 23.32
CA ASP A 418 -3.29 -14.54 24.46
C ASP A 418 -4.47 -15.51 24.33
N GLY A 419 -4.59 -16.23 23.21
CA GLY A 419 -5.71 -17.13 22.91
C GLY A 419 -6.92 -16.44 22.26
N THR A 420 -6.84 -15.14 21.93
CA THR A 420 -7.84 -14.48 21.08
C THR A 420 -7.65 -14.86 19.61
N PHE A 421 -8.67 -14.61 18.78
CA PHE A 421 -8.58 -14.87 17.34
C PHE A 421 -9.38 -13.91 16.47
N SER A 422 -9.00 -13.85 15.19
CA SER A 422 -9.73 -13.15 14.14
C SER A 422 -9.62 -13.87 12.77
N ILE A 423 -10.76 -14.06 12.10
CA ILE A 423 -10.84 -14.58 10.72
C ILE A 423 -11.56 -13.55 9.85
N ALA A 424 -10.90 -13.00 8.84
CA ALA A 424 -11.56 -12.14 7.86
C ALA A 424 -12.65 -12.92 7.11
N THR A 425 -13.83 -12.31 6.92
CA THR A 425 -14.96 -12.97 6.25
C THR A 425 -14.96 -12.79 4.74
N ASP A 426 -14.23 -11.81 4.20
CA ASP A 426 -14.12 -11.48 2.77
C ASP A 426 -15.46 -11.40 2.02
N ASN A 427 -16.55 -11.06 2.72
CA ASN A 427 -17.94 -11.09 2.20
C ASN A 427 -18.48 -12.48 1.83
N LEU A 428 -17.83 -13.56 2.28
CA LEU A 428 -18.15 -14.97 1.96
C LEU A 428 -19.40 -15.52 2.67
N ILE A 429 -19.96 -14.79 3.64
CA ILE A 429 -21.22 -15.18 4.30
C ILE A 429 -22.39 -14.85 3.38
N THR A 430 -23.06 -15.88 2.86
CA THR A 430 -24.24 -15.77 1.99
C THR A 430 -25.54 -16.07 2.77
N PRO A 431 -26.69 -15.46 2.40
CA PRO A 431 -27.94 -15.59 3.13
C PRO A 431 -28.41 -17.04 3.37
N GLY A 432 -28.37 -17.46 4.64
CA GLY A 432 -28.77 -18.80 5.08
C GLY A 432 -27.66 -19.83 5.13
N ALA A 433 -26.41 -19.46 4.84
CA ALA A 433 -25.28 -20.37 4.91
C ALA A 433 -24.88 -20.69 6.36
N LYS A 434 -24.48 -21.93 6.63
CA LYS A 434 -23.97 -22.36 7.93
C LYS A 434 -22.54 -21.84 8.12
N VAL A 435 -22.37 -20.84 8.98
CA VAL A 435 -21.06 -20.26 9.30
C VAL A 435 -20.43 -20.97 10.49
N GLU A 436 -19.19 -21.43 10.36
CA GLU A 436 -18.47 -22.15 11.42
C GLU A 436 -17.02 -21.68 11.57
N VAL A 437 -16.54 -21.66 12.80
CA VAL A 437 -15.10 -21.64 13.12
C VAL A 437 -14.65 -23.08 13.30
N VAL A 438 -13.63 -23.47 12.53
CA VAL A 438 -12.97 -24.78 12.59
C VAL A 438 -11.60 -24.57 13.20
N ALA A 439 -11.25 -25.31 14.25
CA ALA A 439 -10.01 -25.15 14.99
C ALA A 439 -9.14 -26.41 14.91
N TYR A 440 -7.84 -26.18 14.76
CA TYR A 440 -6.85 -27.20 14.44
C TYR A 440 -5.71 -27.22 15.47
N ASN A 441 -5.19 -28.42 15.74
CA ASN A 441 -3.93 -28.63 16.44
C ASN A 441 -2.94 -29.25 15.44
N GLY A 442 -1.92 -28.49 15.03
CA GLY A 442 -1.17 -28.77 13.81
C GLY A 442 -2.12 -28.82 12.61
N SER A 443 -2.08 -29.94 11.87
CA SER A 443 -2.96 -30.19 10.73
C SER A 443 -4.29 -30.88 11.09
N SER A 444 -4.47 -31.32 12.34
CA SER A 444 -5.66 -32.08 12.77
C SER A 444 -6.81 -31.15 13.15
N GLU A 445 -7.99 -31.31 12.54
CA GLU A 445 -9.21 -30.68 13.05
C GLU A 445 -9.57 -31.29 14.41
N VAL A 446 -9.67 -30.44 15.45
CA VAL A 446 -9.89 -30.88 16.85
C VAL A 446 -11.17 -30.32 17.46
N ALA A 447 -11.69 -29.21 16.92
CA ALA A 447 -12.98 -28.67 17.33
C ALA A 447 -13.64 -27.86 16.19
N ARG A 448 -14.97 -27.80 16.20
CA ARG A 448 -15.78 -27.05 15.23
C ARG A 448 -16.95 -26.38 15.96
N LYS A 449 -17.19 -25.10 15.70
CA LYS A 449 -18.21 -24.29 16.36
C LYS A 449 -19.00 -23.46 15.35
N THR A 450 -20.30 -23.71 15.26
CA THR A 450 -21.21 -22.85 14.48
C THR A 450 -21.30 -21.47 15.14
N VAL A 451 -21.16 -20.43 14.33
CA VAL A 451 -21.21 -19.02 14.75
C VAL A 451 -22.68 -18.56 14.77
N ASN A 452 -23.07 -17.78 15.78
CA ASN A 452 -24.37 -17.13 15.78
C ASN A 452 -24.31 -15.90 14.85
N VAL A 453 -24.84 -16.03 13.63
CA VAL A 453 -24.86 -14.95 12.64
C VAL A 453 -26.30 -14.42 12.49
N SER A 454 -26.52 -13.21 12.98
CA SER A 454 -27.79 -12.50 12.83
C SER A 454 -28.03 -12.05 11.37
N ASN A 455 -29.31 -11.87 11.01
CA ASN A 455 -29.74 -11.53 9.65
C ASN A 455 -29.28 -12.51 8.54
N ASN A 456 -28.94 -13.75 8.92
CA ASN A 456 -28.45 -14.80 8.03
C ASN A 456 -29.39 -16.02 7.96
N ALA A 457 -30.71 -15.78 7.88
CA ALA A 457 -31.65 -16.86 7.60
C ALA A 457 -31.74 -17.10 6.08
N LYS A 458 -32.04 -18.34 5.67
CA LYS A 458 -32.15 -18.64 4.24
C LYS A 458 -33.39 -17.96 3.64
N PRO A 459 -33.27 -17.23 2.53
CA PRO A 459 -34.42 -16.72 1.80
C PRO A 459 -35.38 -17.86 1.47
N LEU A 460 -36.67 -17.66 1.77
CA LEU A 460 -37.72 -18.62 1.47
C LEU A 460 -37.95 -18.72 -0.05
N VAL A 461 -38.63 -19.77 -0.50
CA VAL A 461 -38.99 -19.93 -1.92
C VAL A 461 -40.37 -19.30 -2.15
N PRO A 462 -40.59 -18.53 -3.24
CA PRO A 462 -41.92 -18.04 -3.63
C PRO A 462 -42.97 -19.16 -3.62
N GLY A 463 -44.13 -18.89 -3.00
CA GLY A 463 -45.20 -19.88 -2.83
C GLY A 463 -45.07 -20.81 -1.63
N THR A 464 -44.03 -20.68 -0.79
CA THR A 464 -43.95 -21.39 0.51
C THR A 464 -44.79 -20.67 1.59
N ASN A 465 -44.59 -21.01 2.87
CA ASN A 465 -45.43 -20.54 3.99
C ASN A 465 -45.47 -18.99 4.08
N GLU A 466 -46.55 -18.41 3.55
CA GLU A 466 -46.78 -16.97 3.45
C GLU A 466 -46.72 -16.26 4.82
N SER A 467 -47.13 -16.93 5.90
CA SER A 467 -47.05 -16.37 7.26
C SER A 467 -45.59 -16.20 7.70
N LEU A 468 -44.75 -17.21 7.43
CA LEU A 468 -43.31 -17.16 7.71
C LEU A 468 -42.60 -16.17 6.79
N ALA A 469 -42.98 -16.07 5.51
CA ALA A 469 -42.45 -15.07 4.58
C ALA A 469 -42.72 -13.64 5.06
N LYS A 470 -43.97 -13.35 5.45
CA LYS A 470 -44.36 -12.06 6.05
C LYS A 470 -43.61 -11.79 7.35
N GLN A 471 -43.46 -12.77 8.23
CA GLN A 471 -42.72 -12.61 9.48
C GLN A 471 -41.24 -12.31 9.23
N MET A 472 -40.56 -13.09 8.39
CA MET A 472 -39.13 -12.91 8.10
C MET A 472 -38.86 -11.57 7.41
N ALA A 473 -39.69 -11.18 6.42
CA ALA A 473 -39.58 -9.88 5.77
C ALA A 473 -39.81 -8.73 6.78
N ALA A 474 -40.86 -8.81 7.61
CA ALA A 474 -41.12 -7.81 8.64
C ALA A 474 -39.93 -7.67 9.60
N THR A 475 -39.44 -8.76 10.21
CA THR A 475 -38.30 -8.72 11.14
C THR A 475 -37.04 -8.16 10.48
N ALA A 476 -36.75 -8.52 9.22
CA ALA A 476 -35.61 -8.00 8.49
C ALA A 476 -35.71 -6.48 8.24
N ILE A 477 -36.90 -5.97 7.85
CA ILE A 477 -37.13 -4.55 7.62
C ILE A 477 -37.02 -3.75 8.92
N LEU A 478 -37.67 -4.21 10.00
CA LEU A 478 -37.64 -3.55 11.30
C LEU A 478 -36.19 -3.39 11.79
N ALA A 479 -35.34 -4.42 11.63
CA ALA A 479 -33.94 -4.41 12.05
C ALA A 479 -33.05 -3.38 11.32
N LEU A 480 -33.47 -2.86 10.15
CA LEU A 480 -32.81 -1.75 9.44
C LEU A 480 -33.00 -0.41 10.16
N PHE A 481 -34.00 -0.30 11.03
CA PHE A 481 -34.32 0.93 11.75
C PHE A 481 -33.83 0.87 13.19
N LYS A 482 -33.46 2.04 13.71
CA LYS A 482 -33.08 2.18 15.11
C LYS A 482 -34.25 1.74 15.99
N ASP A 483 -33.90 1.00 17.05
CA ASP A 483 -34.81 0.47 18.07
C ASP A 483 -35.95 -0.41 17.50
N ASN A 484 -35.78 -0.90 16.26
CA ASN A 484 -36.77 -1.62 15.44
C ASN A 484 -38.01 -0.80 15.02
N GLU A 485 -37.90 0.54 14.96
CA GLU A 485 -39.04 1.42 14.65
C GLU A 485 -38.86 2.21 13.34
N PRO A 486 -39.49 1.79 12.21
CA PRO A 486 -39.46 2.51 10.93
C PRO A 486 -39.91 3.97 11.01
N ASN A 487 -40.76 4.33 11.96
CA ASN A 487 -41.29 5.68 12.11
C ASN A 487 -40.27 6.70 12.64
N THR A 488 -39.15 6.26 13.24
CA THR A 488 -38.09 7.14 13.74
C THR A 488 -37.39 7.94 12.65
N ASN A 489 -37.37 7.42 11.41
CA ASN A 489 -36.52 7.89 10.32
C ASN A 489 -35.01 7.80 10.61
N VAL A 490 -34.59 6.93 11.54
CA VAL A 490 -33.19 6.69 11.89
C VAL A 490 -32.85 5.24 11.60
N LEU A 491 -31.74 4.99 10.89
CA LEU A 491 -31.25 3.63 10.63
C LEU A 491 -30.58 3.03 11.87
N ASN A 492 -30.59 1.71 11.96
CA ASN A 492 -29.71 0.97 12.86
C ASN A 492 -28.24 1.13 12.38
N SER A 493 -27.27 1.24 13.29
CA SER A 493 -25.86 1.47 12.93
C SER A 493 -25.19 0.28 12.22
N SER A 494 -25.80 -0.90 12.21
CA SER A 494 -25.38 -2.04 11.37
C SER A 494 -26.08 -2.11 10.00
N THR A 495 -26.90 -1.10 9.64
CA THR A 495 -27.60 -1.07 8.36
C THR A 495 -26.63 -0.76 7.23
N THR A 496 -26.53 -1.69 6.28
CA THR A 496 -25.70 -1.58 5.09
C THR A 496 -26.53 -1.90 3.85
N GLN A 497 -25.99 -1.66 2.65
CA GLN A 497 -26.66 -2.06 1.42
C GLN A 497 -27.02 -3.55 1.43
N LYS A 498 -26.12 -4.43 1.92
CA LYS A 498 -26.39 -5.88 2.03
C LYS A 498 -27.61 -6.23 2.89
N THR A 499 -27.83 -5.52 4.00
CA THR A 499 -28.98 -5.81 4.87
C THR A 499 -30.29 -5.34 4.22
N ILE A 500 -30.25 -4.25 3.45
CA ILE A 500 -31.36 -3.79 2.60
C ILE A 500 -31.62 -4.80 1.48
N ASP A 501 -30.60 -5.25 0.76
CA ASP A 501 -30.70 -6.26 -0.30
C ASP A 501 -31.25 -7.59 0.23
N TYR A 502 -30.83 -8.00 1.44
CA TYR A 502 -31.37 -9.18 2.12
C TYR A 502 -32.86 -9.03 2.45
N ALA A 503 -33.27 -7.87 2.99
CA ALA A 503 -34.69 -7.57 3.22
C ALA A 503 -35.48 -7.54 1.90
N GLN A 504 -34.95 -6.96 0.82
CA GLN A 504 -35.56 -6.98 -0.52
C GLN A 504 -35.82 -8.41 -1.00
N ASN A 505 -34.85 -9.31 -0.82
CA ASN A 505 -34.99 -10.71 -1.20
C ASN A 505 -36.07 -11.44 -0.39
N LEU A 506 -36.32 -11.06 0.85
CA LEU A 506 -37.45 -11.59 1.65
C LEU A 506 -38.80 -10.99 1.21
N ILE A 507 -38.87 -9.68 0.95
CA ILE A 507 -40.07 -9.01 0.39
C ILE A 507 -40.45 -9.62 -0.96
N ASN A 508 -39.46 -9.96 -1.79
CA ASN A 508 -39.68 -10.58 -3.10
C ASN A 508 -40.47 -11.91 -3.00
N VAL A 509 -40.38 -12.62 -1.88
CA VAL A 509 -41.07 -13.91 -1.64
C VAL A 509 -42.51 -13.74 -1.15
N VAL A 510 -42.85 -12.62 -0.49
CA VAL A 510 -44.23 -12.32 -0.04
C VAL A 510 -45.17 -12.19 -1.24
N GLN A 511 -46.30 -12.90 -1.22
CA GLN A 511 -47.27 -12.93 -2.33
C GLN A 511 -48.39 -11.90 -2.13
N ASP A 512 -48.76 -11.60 -0.89
CA ASP A 512 -49.75 -10.58 -0.55
C ASP A 512 -49.28 -9.19 -1.02
N ALA A 513 -49.86 -8.71 -2.12
CA ALA A 513 -49.47 -7.46 -2.76
C ALA A 513 -49.60 -6.23 -1.84
N THR A 514 -50.56 -6.21 -0.92
CA THR A 514 -50.79 -5.10 0.00
C THR A 514 -49.71 -5.08 1.09
N VAL A 515 -49.42 -6.25 1.68
CA VAL A 515 -48.33 -6.37 2.67
C VAL A 515 -46.98 -6.11 2.02
N LYS A 516 -46.75 -6.65 0.81
CA LYS A 516 -45.52 -6.43 0.02
C LYS A 516 -45.30 -4.95 -0.30
N ALA A 517 -46.34 -4.21 -0.72
CA ALA A 517 -46.23 -2.79 -1.02
C ALA A 517 -45.93 -1.93 0.23
N ASN A 518 -46.54 -2.25 1.38
CA ASN A 518 -46.23 -1.59 2.64
C ASN A 518 -44.79 -1.87 3.10
N MET A 519 -44.35 -3.12 3.01
CA MET A 519 -42.97 -3.53 3.30
C MET A 519 -41.96 -2.86 2.38
N GLN A 520 -42.25 -2.79 1.08
CA GLN A 520 -41.40 -2.12 0.10
C GLN A 520 -41.25 -0.63 0.42
N LYS A 521 -42.34 0.06 0.80
CA LYS A 521 -42.30 1.47 1.19
C LYS A 521 -41.35 1.74 2.38
N ASP A 522 -41.34 0.87 3.39
CA ASP A 522 -40.41 0.99 4.52
C ASP A 522 -38.97 0.60 4.12
N LEU A 523 -38.78 -0.30 3.17
CA LEU A 523 -37.46 -0.62 2.62
C LEU A 523 -36.89 0.51 1.75
N ASP A 524 -37.70 1.08 0.84
CA ASP A 524 -37.36 2.24 0.01
C ASP A 524 -37.00 3.44 0.89
N LYS A 525 -37.68 3.58 2.03
CA LYS A 525 -37.36 4.57 3.08
C LYS A 525 -36.00 4.29 3.72
N ALA A 526 -35.69 3.04 4.06
CA ALA A 526 -34.37 2.68 4.60
C ALA A 526 -33.25 2.95 3.58
N GLN A 527 -33.46 2.61 2.31
CA GLN A 527 -32.55 2.93 1.20
C GLN A 527 -32.37 4.44 1.03
N GLY A 528 -33.45 5.22 1.10
CA GLY A 528 -33.40 6.68 1.03
C GLY A 528 -32.58 7.30 2.17
N LEU A 529 -32.71 6.76 3.39
CA LEU A 529 -31.91 7.19 4.54
C LEU A 529 -30.43 6.81 4.41
N LEU A 530 -30.11 5.63 3.86
CA LEU A 530 -28.73 5.21 3.64
C LEU A 530 -28.06 6.05 2.54
N ASN A 531 -28.79 6.32 1.46
CA ASN A 531 -28.33 7.22 0.39
C ASN A 531 -28.14 8.66 0.92
N ALA A 532 -28.95 9.09 1.89
CA ALA A 532 -28.80 10.38 2.55
C ALA A 532 -27.62 10.43 3.53
N SER A 533 -27.33 9.34 4.27
CA SER A 533 -26.17 9.29 5.17
C SER A 533 -24.83 9.25 4.41
N TYR A 534 -24.84 8.79 3.16
CA TYR A 534 -23.68 8.79 2.26
C TYR A 534 -23.60 10.00 1.30
N ASN A 535 -24.50 10.99 1.43
CA ASN A 535 -24.49 12.17 0.58
C ASN A 535 -23.26 13.07 0.84
N LEU A 536 -22.65 13.59 -0.22
CA LEU A 536 -21.51 14.51 -0.16
C LEU A 536 -21.72 15.67 -1.13
N THR A 537 -21.81 16.89 -0.60
CA THR A 537 -21.80 18.12 -1.39
C THR A 537 -20.44 18.80 -1.25
N ALA A 538 -20.03 19.55 -2.27
CA ALA A 538 -18.87 20.43 -2.21
C ALA A 538 -19.20 21.71 -2.98
N ASN A 539 -18.86 22.86 -2.40
CA ASN A 539 -19.10 24.17 -3.01
C ASN A 539 -18.00 24.49 -4.01
N ASP A 540 -18.38 25.06 -5.15
CA ASP A 540 -17.44 25.66 -6.10
C ASP A 540 -16.63 26.78 -5.43
N THR A 541 -15.38 26.95 -5.86
CA THR A 541 -14.41 27.82 -5.18
C THR A 541 -13.47 28.51 -6.16
N THR A 542 -12.53 29.33 -5.69
CA THR A 542 -11.51 29.97 -6.54
C THR A 542 -10.09 29.48 -6.19
N LEU A 543 -9.15 29.65 -7.12
CA LEU A 543 -7.73 29.24 -6.96
C LEU A 543 -7.06 29.78 -5.68
N LYS A 544 -7.55 30.90 -5.14
CA LYS A 544 -6.99 31.60 -3.96
C LYS A 544 -7.90 31.52 -2.74
N ALA A 545 -9.00 30.77 -2.79
CA ALA A 545 -9.86 30.57 -1.64
C ALA A 545 -9.13 29.78 -0.54
N ALA A 546 -9.17 30.28 0.69
CA ALA A 546 -8.45 29.68 1.83
C ALA A 546 -9.03 28.33 2.31
N SER A 547 -10.24 27.96 1.85
CA SER A 547 -10.86 26.68 2.17
C SER A 547 -11.84 26.23 1.07
N ILE A 548 -12.10 24.92 1.03
CA ILE A 548 -13.28 24.33 0.40
C ILE A 548 -14.27 23.96 1.51
N THR A 549 -15.55 24.22 1.27
CA THR A 549 -16.65 23.89 2.18
C THR A 549 -17.72 23.05 1.48
N GLY A 550 -18.59 22.44 2.26
CA GLY A 550 -19.71 21.64 1.78
C GLY A 550 -20.43 20.99 2.96
N THR A 551 -21.24 19.98 2.66
CA THR A 551 -21.96 19.18 3.65
C THR A 551 -21.80 17.69 3.43
N VAL A 552 -21.95 16.93 4.50
CA VAL A 552 -21.92 15.47 4.53
C VAL A 552 -23.18 14.90 5.18
N GLY A 553 -23.58 13.72 4.72
CA GLY A 553 -24.49 12.84 5.44
C GLY A 553 -23.83 12.21 6.67
N SER A 554 -24.64 11.66 7.56
CA SER A 554 -24.22 11.12 8.87
C SER A 554 -23.28 9.89 8.82
N GLY A 555 -23.14 9.23 7.67
CA GLY A 555 -22.21 8.11 7.48
C GLY A 555 -20.79 8.54 7.09
N ILE A 556 -20.60 9.80 6.67
CA ILE A 556 -19.28 10.33 6.33
C ILE A 556 -18.70 11.06 7.54
N THR A 557 -17.74 10.42 8.20
CA THR A 557 -17.09 10.93 9.41
C THR A 557 -15.80 11.73 9.12
N ILE A 558 -15.20 11.53 7.94
CA ILE A 558 -13.97 12.20 7.51
C ILE A 558 -14.12 12.70 6.08
N VAL A 559 -13.71 13.95 5.81
CA VAL A 559 -13.59 14.49 4.45
C VAL A 559 -12.13 14.75 4.10
N ARG A 560 -11.74 14.56 2.84
CA ARG A 560 -10.39 14.83 2.33
C ARG A 560 -10.43 15.55 0.98
N LEU A 561 -9.52 16.50 0.79
CA LEU A 561 -9.22 17.12 -0.50
C LEU A 561 -8.24 16.24 -1.27
N ALA A 562 -8.60 15.88 -2.49
CA ALA A 562 -7.71 15.31 -3.49
C ALA A 562 -7.50 16.28 -4.66
N VAL A 563 -6.28 16.25 -5.20
CA VAL A 563 -5.83 17.04 -6.34
C VAL A 563 -5.18 16.08 -7.31
N ASP A 564 -5.73 15.99 -8.53
CA ASP A 564 -5.35 15.00 -9.55
C ASP A 564 -5.41 13.55 -9.01
N GLY A 565 -6.46 13.26 -8.24
CA GLY A 565 -6.69 11.97 -7.59
C GLY A 565 -5.88 11.74 -6.31
N VAL A 566 -4.77 12.45 -6.10
CA VAL A 566 -3.91 12.31 -4.92
C VAL A 566 -4.49 13.08 -3.74
N VAL A 567 -4.76 12.40 -2.63
CA VAL A 567 -5.17 13.02 -1.36
C VAL A 567 -4.08 13.95 -0.84
N LYS A 568 -4.41 15.22 -0.60
CA LYS A 568 -3.48 16.26 -0.10
C LYS A 568 -3.79 16.75 1.32
N LYS A 569 -5.06 16.77 1.73
CA LYS A 569 -5.48 17.34 3.03
C LYS A 569 -6.70 16.64 3.60
N THR A 570 -6.76 16.46 4.92
CA THR A 570 -7.99 16.11 5.65
C THR A 570 -8.68 17.38 6.13
N GLY A 571 -10.00 17.46 6.00
CA GLY A 571 -10.81 18.56 6.53
C GLY A 571 -11.45 18.25 7.87
N LYS A 572 -12.00 19.30 8.50
CA LYS A 572 -12.82 19.18 9.70
C LYS A 572 -14.29 19.06 9.31
N VAL A 573 -14.94 17.98 9.72
CA VAL A 573 -16.41 17.88 9.77
C VAL A 573 -16.89 18.48 11.10
N ASN A 574 -18.00 19.23 11.06
CA ASN A 574 -18.66 19.83 12.21
C ASN A 574 -19.90 19.01 12.60
N ALA A 575 -20.39 19.18 13.84
CA ALA A 575 -21.52 18.42 14.37
C ALA A 575 -22.88 18.73 13.69
N ASP A 576 -22.95 19.76 12.84
CA ASP A 576 -24.11 20.12 12.01
C ASP A 576 -24.07 19.50 10.60
N GLY A 577 -23.08 18.66 10.31
CA GLY A 577 -22.87 18.06 8.99
C GLY A 577 -22.21 18.99 7.97
N THR A 578 -21.83 20.22 8.34
CA THR A 578 -20.96 21.05 7.49
C THR A 578 -19.50 20.61 7.59
N TYR A 579 -18.68 20.95 6.60
CA TYR A 579 -17.23 20.77 6.70
C TYR A 579 -16.41 21.95 6.14
N THR A 580 -15.16 22.00 6.57
CA THR A 580 -14.14 22.92 6.03
C THR A 580 -12.83 22.17 5.82
N ILE A 581 -12.29 22.20 4.60
CA ILE A 581 -10.93 21.74 4.28
C ILE A 581 -10.09 22.98 3.96
N ALA A 582 -9.03 23.24 4.74
CA ALA A 582 -8.07 24.30 4.43
C ALA A 582 -7.33 23.96 3.12
N THR A 583 -7.21 24.94 2.21
CA THR A 583 -6.58 24.71 0.90
C THR A 583 -5.08 24.88 0.93
N ASP A 584 -4.53 25.76 1.78
CA ASP A 584 -3.09 26.02 1.94
C ASP A 584 -2.31 26.23 0.61
N ASN A 585 -2.98 26.79 -0.41
CA ASN A 585 -2.49 26.96 -1.80
C ASN A 585 -2.27 25.64 -2.60
N LEU A 586 -2.88 24.53 -2.17
CA LEU A 586 -2.88 23.24 -2.88
C LEU A 586 -3.77 23.22 -4.14
N LEU A 587 -4.57 24.28 -4.39
CA LEU A 587 -5.45 24.36 -5.56
C LEU A 587 -4.68 24.86 -6.79
N THR A 588 -4.35 23.93 -7.68
CA THR A 588 -3.66 24.20 -8.95
C THR A 588 -4.65 24.41 -10.11
N ALA A 589 -4.30 25.30 -11.05
CA ALA A 589 -5.15 25.59 -12.20
C ALA A 589 -5.16 24.42 -13.19
N GLY A 590 -6.34 24.00 -13.63
CA GLY A 590 -6.52 22.88 -14.57
C GLY A 590 -6.43 21.48 -13.94
N ALA A 591 -6.06 21.38 -12.66
CA ALA A 591 -6.05 20.12 -11.93
C ALA A 591 -7.48 19.64 -11.59
N LYS A 592 -7.65 18.33 -11.46
CA LYS A 592 -8.91 17.71 -11.02
C LYS A 592 -9.02 17.82 -9.50
N ILE A 593 -9.74 18.84 -9.03
CA ILE A 593 -10.01 19.07 -7.61
C ILE A 593 -11.24 18.26 -7.18
N GLU A 594 -11.10 17.44 -6.14
CA GLU A 594 -12.18 16.62 -5.59
C GLU A 594 -12.20 16.67 -4.05
N VAL A 595 -13.40 16.58 -3.47
CA VAL A 595 -13.59 16.17 -2.07
C VAL A 595 -14.03 14.72 -2.03
N ILE A 596 -13.45 13.96 -1.11
CA ILE A 596 -13.75 12.56 -0.86
C ILE A 596 -14.27 12.42 0.57
N GLY A 597 -15.40 11.74 0.74
CA GLY A 597 -16.00 11.39 2.02
C GLY A 597 -15.68 9.95 2.39
N TYR A 598 -15.25 9.73 3.63
CA TYR A 598 -14.90 8.44 4.20
C TYR A 598 -15.75 8.10 5.43
N GLU A 599 -16.11 6.82 5.55
CA GLU A 599 -16.52 6.18 6.79
C GLU A 599 -15.27 5.55 7.42
N VAL A 600 -14.62 6.28 8.32
CA VAL A 600 -13.34 5.93 8.99
C VAL A 600 -12.16 5.71 8.03
N THR A 601 -12.15 4.61 7.30
CA THR A 601 -11.14 4.23 6.29
C THR A 601 -11.72 3.91 4.92
N THR A 602 -13.02 3.60 4.82
CA THR A 602 -13.70 3.24 3.57
C THR A 602 -14.09 4.49 2.79
N GLU A 603 -13.76 4.58 1.51
CA GLU A 603 -14.25 5.66 0.63
C GLU A 603 -15.74 5.42 0.31
N ILE A 604 -16.58 6.40 0.64
CA ILE A 604 -18.05 6.32 0.53
C ILE A 604 -18.55 7.16 -0.65
N ALA A 605 -18.02 8.37 -0.81
CA ALA A 605 -18.47 9.31 -1.83
C ALA A 605 -17.34 10.21 -2.31
N ARG A 606 -17.43 10.66 -3.56
CA ARG A 606 -16.46 11.54 -4.21
C ARG A 606 -17.18 12.62 -5.02
N LYS A 607 -16.76 13.88 -4.88
CA LYS A 607 -17.40 15.03 -5.49
C LYS A 607 -16.34 15.98 -6.08
N ALA A 608 -16.41 16.24 -7.38
CA ALA A 608 -15.58 17.25 -8.03
C ALA A 608 -15.96 18.67 -7.57
N VAL A 609 -14.98 19.57 -7.53
CA VAL A 609 -15.11 20.99 -7.16
C VAL A 609 -14.78 21.84 -8.37
N THR A 610 -15.67 22.74 -8.79
CA THR A 610 -15.36 23.66 -9.89
C THR A 610 -14.48 24.80 -9.39
N ILE A 611 -13.39 25.07 -10.10
CA ILE A 611 -12.54 26.24 -9.84
C ILE A 611 -13.00 27.40 -10.74
N VAL A 612 -13.74 28.33 -10.16
CA VAL A 612 -14.16 29.58 -10.78
C VAL A 612 -12.97 30.55 -10.77
N SER A 613 -12.66 31.14 -11.93
CA SER A 613 -11.56 32.09 -12.09
C SER A 613 -12.08 33.48 -12.45
N ASP A 614 -12.09 34.38 -11.46
CA ASP A 614 -12.53 35.78 -11.58
C ASP A 614 -11.37 36.78 -11.69
N GLU A 615 -10.13 36.29 -11.68
CA GLU A 615 -8.92 37.10 -11.64
C GLU A 615 -8.84 38.11 -12.79
N LYS A 616 -8.33 39.31 -12.47
CA LYS A 616 -8.00 40.41 -13.39
C LYS A 616 -6.49 40.45 -13.62
N PRO A 617 -6.02 40.76 -14.84
CA PRO A 617 -4.59 40.89 -15.11
C PRO A 617 -4.00 42.11 -14.41
N VAL A 618 -2.80 41.97 -13.85
CA VAL A 618 -1.98 43.11 -13.41
C VAL A 618 -1.22 43.63 -14.62
N LEU A 619 -1.14 44.95 -14.81
CA LEU A 619 -0.48 45.59 -15.95
C LEU A 619 0.70 46.45 -15.49
N GLU A 620 1.79 46.45 -16.26
CA GLU A 620 2.86 47.44 -16.10
C GLU A 620 2.36 48.84 -16.53
N GLY A 621 2.90 49.89 -15.90
CA GLY A 621 2.67 51.27 -16.33
C GLY A 621 3.27 51.53 -17.70
N MET A 622 2.65 52.41 -18.49
CA MET A 622 3.12 52.76 -19.83
C MET A 622 3.49 54.23 -19.95
N THR A 623 4.60 54.52 -20.64
CA THR A 623 4.97 55.84 -21.16
C THR A 623 4.93 55.83 -22.70
N VAL A 624 5.01 57.01 -23.32
CA VAL A 624 5.17 57.18 -24.78
C VAL A 624 6.41 56.47 -25.36
N ASP A 625 7.39 56.07 -24.53
CA ASP A 625 8.60 55.37 -24.96
C ASP A 625 8.41 53.87 -25.08
N ASN A 626 7.36 53.30 -24.47
CA ASN A 626 7.13 51.86 -24.46
C ASN A 626 6.44 51.39 -25.76
N GLU A 627 7.01 50.35 -26.37
CA GLU A 627 6.47 49.74 -27.60
C GLU A 627 5.66 48.45 -27.34
N SER A 628 5.58 48.01 -26.07
CA SER A 628 4.86 46.82 -25.65
C SER A 628 4.08 47.06 -24.36
N ILE A 629 2.83 46.60 -24.31
CA ILE A 629 2.14 46.36 -23.03
C ILE A 629 2.67 45.06 -22.43
N LYS A 630 2.82 45.04 -21.11
CA LYS A 630 3.22 43.88 -20.30
C LYS A 630 2.27 43.71 -19.13
N GLY A 631 2.15 42.48 -18.65
CA GLY A 631 1.36 42.19 -17.46
C GLY A 631 1.52 40.76 -16.98
N SER A 632 0.78 40.43 -15.93
CA SER A 632 0.76 39.10 -15.32
C SER A 632 -0.61 38.71 -14.78
N VAL A 633 -0.78 37.41 -14.60
CA VAL A 633 -1.86 36.73 -13.89
C VAL A 633 -1.23 35.70 -12.96
N THR A 634 -2.02 35.03 -12.12
CA THR A 634 -1.57 33.81 -11.44
C THR A 634 -1.30 32.73 -12.48
N ALA A 635 -0.17 32.03 -12.36
CA ALA A 635 0.22 30.96 -13.28
C ALA A 635 -0.94 29.98 -13.53
N GLY A 636 -1.29 29.78 -14.81
CA GLY A 636 -2.39 28.91 -15.25
C GLY A 636 -3.82 29.44 -15.07
N SER A 637 -4.07 30.57 -14.40
CA SER A 637 -5.45 31.09 -14.17
C SER A 637 -6.15 31.59 -15.44
N ALA A 638 -5.37 31.86 -16.48
CA ALA A 638 -5.77 32.20 -17.84
C ALA A 638 -4.66 31.78 -18.81
N THR A 639 -5.03 31.48 -20.05
CA THR A 639 -4.08 31.04 -21.10
C THR A 639 -4.03 32.00 -22.28
N ILE A 640 -5.03 32.88 -22.43
CA ILE A 640 -5.16 33.81 -23.56
C ILE A 640 -5.51 35.21 -23.03
N PHE A 641 -4.87 36.22 -23.61
CA PHE A 641 -5.19 37.63 -23.38
C PHE A 641 -5.58 38.35 -24.69
N ARG A 642 -6.39 39.40 -24.57
CA ARG A 642 -6.78 40.32 -25.65
C ARG A 642 -6.43 41.74 -25.27
N VAL A 643 -5.75 42.46 -26.15
CA VAL A 643 -5.38 43.88 -25.98
C VAL A 643 -6.28 44.73 -26.87
N SER A 644 -6.88 45.75 -26.27
CA SER A 644 -7.60 46.82 -26.95
C SER A 644 -6.96 48.18 -26.71
N VAL A 645 -6.90 49.01 -27.75
CA VAL A 645 -6.43 50.40 -27.70
C VAL A 645 -7.60 51.31 -27.99
N ASN A 646 -7.90 52.25 -27.08
CA ASN A 646 -9.06 53.14 -27.16
C ASN A 646 -10.39 52.40 -27.47
N GLY A 647 -10.55 51.19 -26.91
CA GLY A 647 -11.72 50.31 -27.08
C GLY A 647 -11.61 49.29 -28.22
N LEU A 648 -10.86 49.57 -29.29
CA LEU A 648 -10.70 48.66 -30.43
C LEU A 648 -9.74 47.51 -30.08
N ALA A 649 -10.18 46.25 -30.22
CA ALA A 649 -9.32 45.08 -30.03
C ALA A 649 -8.32 44.96 -31.19
N ILE A 650 -7.02 44.99 -30.88
CA ILE A 650 -5.95 44.99 -31.90
C ILE A 650 -5.14 43.70 -31.95
N LYS A 651 -5.01 42.97 -30.83
CA LYS A 651 -4.23 41.73 -30.73
C LYS A 651 -4.80 40.76 -29.70
N THR A 652 -4.65 39.47 -29.97
CA THR A 652 -4.74 38.40 -28.97
C THR A 652 -3.39 37.70 -28.86
N GLY A 653 -3.07 37.15 -27.70
CA GLY A 653 -1.85 36.38 -27.47
C GLY A 653 -2.01 35.35 -26.36
N THR A 654 -1.06 34.42 -26.28
CA THR A 654 -0.99 33.42 -25.20
C THR A 654 -0.28 33.97 -23.98
N ILE A 655 -0.78 33.65 -22.80
CA ILE A 655 -0.11 33.90 -21.53
C ILE A 655 0.92 32.78 -21.32
N ALA A 656 2.11 33.12 -20.81
CA ALA A 656 3.16 32.14 -20.53
C ALA A 656 2.83 31.29 -19.28
N THR A 657 3.50 30.15 -19.13
CA THR A 657 3.29 29.21 -18.01
C THR A 657 3.58 29.81 -16.63
N ASP A 658 4.43 30.84 -16.55
CA ASP A 658 4.70 31.60 -15.32
C ASP A 658 3.67 32.71 -15.02
N GLY A 659 2.60 32.78 -15.83
CA GLY A 659 1.53 33.78 -15.72
C GLY A 659 1.85 35.13 -16.36
N LYS A 660 3.05 35.36 -16.92
CA LYS A 660 3.38 36.64 -17.56
C LYS A 660 2.92 36.69 -19.02
N PHE A 661 2.71 37.91 -19.53
CA PHE A 661 2.47 38.15 -20.95
C PHE A 661 3.03 39.50 -21.39
N GLN A 662 3.35 39.60 -22.68
CA GLN A 662 3.69 40.86 -23.34
C GLN A 662 3.12 40.91 -24.75
N SER A 663 2.85 42.11 -25.26
CA SER A 663 2.41 42.31 -26.65
C SER A 663 2.93 43.64 -27.18
N SER A 664 3.68 43.58 -28.28
CA SER A 664 4.15 44.78 -28.98
C SER A 664 2.95 45.49 -29.62
N ILE A 665 2.68 46.73 -29.19
CA ILE A 665 1.61 47.58 -29.70
C ILE A 665 2.14 48.85 -30.37
N GLY A 666 3.46 49.06 -30.38
CA GLY A 666 4.11 50.27 -30.87
C GLY A 666 3.94 51.45 -29.90
N LYS A 667 4.73 52.50 -30.10
CA LYS A 667 4.66 53.72 -29.27
C LYS A 667 3.27 54.34 -29.37
N GLN A 668 2.72 54.72 -28.22
CA GLN A 668 1.39 55.31 -28.09
C GLN A 668 1.48 56.76 -27.64
N VAL A 669 0.49 57.59 -27.98
CA VAL A 669 0.44 58.98 -27.50
C VAL A 669 -0.05 59.04 -26.04
N ALA A 670 0.43 60.02 -25.28
CA ALA A 670 -0.01 60.22 -23.89
C ALA A 670 -1.54 60.43 -23.82
N GLY A 671 -2.18 59.86 -22.80
CA GLY A 671 -3.64 59.81 -22.66
C GLY A 671 -4.32 58.61 -23.33
N THR A 672 -3.62 57.84 -24.16
CA THR A 672 -4.17 56.61 -24.79
C THR A 672 -4.52 55.58 -23.72
N VAL A 673 -5.72 54.97 -23.81
CA VAL A 673 -6.17 53.92 -22.88
C VAL A 673 -5.91 52.54 -23.48
N ILE A 674 -5.14 51.73 -22.76
CA ILE A 674 -4.83 50.34 -23.11
C ILE A 674 -5.61 49.42 -22.17
N LYS A 675 -6.49 48.59 -22.72
CA LYS A 675 -7.34 47.64 -21.98
C LYS A 675 -6.85 46.21 -22.27
N VAL A 676 -6.78 45.37 -21.24
CA VAL A 676 -6.45 43.95 -21.38
C VAL A 676 -7.52 43.09 -20.72
N GLU A 677 -8.04 42.13 -21.48
CA GLU A 677 -9.01 41.12 -21.05
C GLU A 677 -8.36 39.74 -21.11
N ILE A 678 -8.67 38.85 -20.18
CA ILE A 678 -8.11 37.49 -20.13
C ILE A 678 -9.18 36.41 -20.11
N LYS A 679 -8.81 35.22 -20.59
CA LYS A 679 -9.60 33.98 -20.49
C LYS A 679 -8.69 32.74 -20.44
N ASP A 680 -9.27 31.64 -20.00
CA ASP A 680 -8.74 30.28 -20.19
C ASP A 680 -8.92 29.82 -21.66
N SER A 681 -8.58 28.56 -21.94
CA SER A 681 -8.64 27.99 -23.29
C SER A 681 -10.07 27.85 -23.80
N THR A 682 -11.00 27.42 -22.95
CA THR A 682 -12.38 27.00 -23.29
C THR A 682 -13.43 28.10 -23.14
N GLY A 683 -13.23 29.06 -22.24
CA GLY A 683 -14.22 30.09 -21.88
C GLY A 683 -14.30 31.26 -22.86
N SER A 684 -15.17 32.22 -22.53
CA SER A 684 -15.31 33.50 -23.26
C SER A 684 -14.67 34.66 -22.48
N TYR A 685 -14.32 35.76 -23.17
CA TYR A 685 -13.87 36.98 -22.50
C TYR A 685 -15.01 37.56 -21.65
N SER A 686 -14.74 37.82 -20.37
CA SER A 686 -15.69 38.36 -19.41
C SER A 686 -15.30 39.77 -18.96
N THR A 687 -16.29 40.64 -18.77
CA THR A 687 -16.10 41.99 -18.22
C THR A 687 -15.61 41.99 -16.77
N SER A 688 -15.69 40.86 -16.06
CA SER A 688 -15.08 40.71 -14.72
C SER A 688 -13.56 40.56 -14.78
N ARG A 689 -13.01 39.97 -15.85
CA ARG A 689 -11.59 39.58 -15.98
C ARG A 689 -10.77 40.57 -16.81
N VAL A 690 -10.77 41.83 -16.38
CA VAL A 690 -10.24 42.97 -17.15
C VAL A 690 -9.44 43.94 -16.29
N ALA A 691 -8.42 44.55 -16.89
CA ALA A 691 -7.76 45.74 -16.37
C ALA A 691 -7.43 46.73 -17.50
N SER A 692 -7.04 47.95 -17.13
CA SER A 692 -6.58 48.97 -18.07
C SER A 692 -5.48 49.83 -17.48
N THR A 693 -4.63 50.37 -18.35
CA THR A 693 -3.57 51.34 -18.04
C THR A 693 -3.66 52.51 -19.02
N VAL A 694 -3.12 53.67 -18.63
CA VAL A 694 -3.13 54.89 -19.44
C VAL A 694 -1.69 55.28 -19.75
N VAL A 695 -1.42 55.61 -21.02
CA VAL A 695 -0.08 55.98 -21.49
C VAL A 695 0.27 57.37 -20.97
N THR A 696 1.41 57.49 -20.31
CA THR A 696 1.92 58.71 -19.68
C THR A 696 3.09 59.32 -20.47
N GLY A 697 3.55 60.52 -20.10
CA GLY A 697 4.75 61.12 -20.68
C GLY A 697 6.03 60.34 -20.35
N SER A 698 7.13 60.64 -21.05
CA SER A 698 8.45 60.05 -20.79
C SER A 698 8.92 60.29 -19.35
N ALA A 699 9.58 59.31 -18.75
CA ALA A 699 10.22 59.47 -17.45
C ALA A 699 11.46 60.38 -17.60
N THR A 700 11.40 61.58 -17.01
CA THR A 700 12.50 62.55 -17.10
C THR A 700 13.69 62.14 -16.23
N VAL A 701 14.71 61.55 -16.84
CA VAL A 701 16.00 61.29 -16.20
C VAL A 701 16.67 62.64 -15.88
N LYS A 702 17.06 62.83 -14.60
CA LYS A 702 17.66 64.06 -14.09
C LYS A 702 19.10 63.81 -13.67
N LEU A 703 20.01 64.72 -14.00
CA LEU A 703 21.39 64.67 -13.50
C LEU A 703 21.43 65.09 -12.02
N ALA A 704 22.32 64.50 -11.23
CA ALA A 704 22.57 64.97 -9.87
C ALA A 704 23.16 66.40 -9.88
N ALA A 705 22.90 67.20 -8.85
CA ALA A 705 23.47 68.54 -8.75
C ALA A 705 25.02 68.47 -8.65
N PRO A 706 25.76 69.31 -9.39
CA PRO A 706 27.20 69.49 -9.20
C PRO A 706 27.54 69.88 -7.76
N LYS A 707 28.75 69.53 -7.31
CA LYS A 707 29.28 69.91 -6.00
C LYS A 707 30.38 70.94 -6.18
N LEU A 708 30.34 72.02 -5.40
CA LEU A 708 31.40 73.04 -5.36
C LEU A 708 32.27 72.78 -4.13
N SER A 709 33.59 72.85 -4.30
CA SER A 709 34.55 72.39 -3.30
C SER A 709 35.36 73.53 -2.67
N LYS A 710 35.94 74.41 -3.48
CA LYS A 710 36.72 75.57 -3.01
C LYS A 710 36.95 76.60 -4.12
N MET A 711 37.29 77.82 -3.71
CA MET A 711 37.91 78.82 -4.58
C MET A 711 39.42 78.59 -4.71
N ASP A 712 39.97 79.01 -5.84
CA ASP A 712 41.40 78.99 -6.18
C ASP A 712 41.71 80.24 -7.03
N GLY A 713 42.02 81.35 -6.35
CA GLY A 713 42.00 82.69 -6.96
C GLY A 713 40.61 83.07 -7.48
N ASN A 714 40.53 83.57 -8.72
CA ASN A 714 39.27 83.88 -9.39
C ASN A 714 38.65 82.65 -10.12
N TYR A 715 38.84 81.44 -9.59
CA TYR A 715 38.28 80.22 -10.15
C TYR A 715 37.59 79.39 -9.07
N ILE A 716 36.38 78.90 -9.36
CA ILE A 716 35.70 77.89 -8.53
C ILE A 716 36.10 76.49 -8.99
N ILE A 717 36.44 75.62 -8.05
CA ILE A 717 36.73 74.20 -8.27
C ILE A 717 35.55 73.37 -7.76
N GLY A 718 35.11 72.40 -8.56
CA GLY A 718 34.02 71.50 -8.21
C GLY A 718 33.99 70.22 -9.05
N THR A 719 32.96 69.41 -8.82
CA THR A 719 32.75 68.12 -9.49
C THR A 719 31.33 68.04 -10.06
N ALA A 720 31.23 67.76 -11.35
CA ALA A 720 29.98 67.46 -12.05
C ALA A 720 29.75 65.93 -12.10
N PRO A 721 28.49 65.46 -12.07
CA PRO A 721 28.19 64.03 -11.99
C PRO A 721 28.58 63.27 -13.27
N LYS A 722 28.62 61.94 -13.14
CA LYS A 722 28.79 61.03 -14.28
C LYS A 722 27.77 61.30 -15.37
N GLY A 723 28.25 61.31 -16.61
CA GLY A 723 27.46 61.58 -17.80
C GLY A 723 27.26 63.06 -18.14
N THR A 724 27.84 64.02 -17.42
CA THR A 724 27.80 65.45 -17.78
C THR A 724 28.57 65.73 -19.08
N GLU A 725 27.97 66.44 -20.04
CA GLU A 725 28.66 66.93 -21.25
C GLU A 725 29.03 68.41 -21.15
N SER A 726 28.26 69.20 -20.39
CA SER A 726 28.58 70.60 -20.13
C SER A 726 28.04 71.05 -18.78
N ILE A 727 28.68 72.07 -18.20
CA ILE A 727 28.14 72.83 -17.07
C ILE A 727 27.79 74.26 -17.47
N THR A 728 26.81 74.84 -16.79
CA THR A 728 26.51 76.27 -16.80
C THR A 728 26.79 76.86 -15.42
N VAL A 729 27.60 77.92 -15.37
CA VAL A 729 27.98 78.63 -14.16
C VAL A 729 27.07 79.84 -13.99
N TYR A 730 26.59 80.02 -12.76
CA TYR A 730 25.73 81.11 -12.34
C TYR A 730 26.46 81.95 -11.29
N GLU A 731 26.59 83.25 -11.54
CA GLU A 731 27.11 84.25 -10.60
C GLU A 731 25.92 85.11 -10.15
N ASP A 732 25.71 85.18 -8.82
CA ASP A 732 24.63 85.83 -8.09
C ASP A 732 23.18 85.43 -8.46
N GLY A 733 23.03 84.51 -9.42
CA GLY A 733 21.76 83.98 -9.93
C GLY A 733 21.62 84.08 -11.45
N ALA A 734 22.48 84.85 -12.13
CA ALA A 734 22.52 84.97 -13.57
C ALA A 734 23.47 83.94 -14.20
N ALA A 735 23.07 83.31 -15.30
CA ALA A 735 23.95 82.42 -16.06
C ALA A 735 25.01 83.25 -16.82
N VAL A 736 26.29 83.05 -16.50
CA VAL A 736 27.40 83.90 -16.98
C VAL A 736 28.45 83.17 -17.81
N ARG A 737 28.53 81.84 -17.70
CA ARG A 737 29.53 81.03 -18.40
C ARG A 737 29.04 79.61 -18.62
N ALA A 738 29.59 78.96 -19.64
CA ALA A 738 29.47 77.52 -19.83
C ALA A 738 30.87 76.91 -20.02
N MET A 739 31.00 75.64 -19.68
CA MET A 739 32.22 74.85 -19.88
C MET A 739 31.83 73.45 -20.35
N ASN A 740 32.48 72.98 -21.42
CA ASN A 740 32.26 71.64 -21.97
C ASN A 740 33.15 70.60 -21.27
N ILE A 741 32.73 69.34 -21.28
CA ILE A 741 33.45 68.17 -20.75
C ILE A 741 34.92 68.09 -21.25
N SER A 742 35.19 68.53 -22.47
CA SER A 742 36.54 68.60 -23.07
C SER A 742 37.51 69.55 -22.34
N SER A 743 37.03 70.33 -21.38
CA SER A 743 37.83 71.23 -20.52
C SER A 743 37.77 70.82 -19.04
N MET A 744 37.38 69.57 -18.75
CA MET A 744 37.28 68.99 -17.41
C MET A 744 38.15 67.73 -17.30
N THR A 745 38.56 67.38 -16.08
CA THR A 745 39.31 66.15 -15.80
C THR A 745 38.34 65.04 -15.43
N SER A 746 38.36 63.92 -16.15
CA SER A 746 37.59 62.71 -15.82
C SER A 746 38.14 62.00 -14.58
N ASN A 747 37.28 61.72 -13.62
CA ASN A 747 37.58 60.94 -12.41
C ASN A 747 37.29 59.44 -12.65
N GLN A 748 37.86 58.54 -11.82
CA GLN A 748 37.71 57.09 -11.99
C GLN A 748 36.28 56.56 -11.79
N ASP A 749 35.43 57.25 -11.03
CA ASP A 749 34.01 56.93 -10.89
C ASP A 749 33.17 57.33 -12.14
N GLY A 750 33.78 58.07 -13.07
CA GLY A 750 33.16 58.65 -14.25
C GLY A 750 32.57 60.04 -14.03
N SER A 751 32.75 60.66 -12.85
CA SER A 751 32.45 62.08 -12.62
C SER A 751 33.53 62.99 -13.23
N PHE A 752 33.30 64.31 -13.26
CA PHE A 752 34.20 65.27 -13.91
C PHE A 752 34.57 66.42 -12.98
N THR A 753 35.87 66.57 -12.70
CA THR A 753 36.42 67.70 -11.94
C THR A 753 36.65 68.90 -12.84
N PHE A 754 36.13 70.06 -12.46
CA PHE A 754 36.26 71.31 -13.22
C PHE A 754 36.89 72.43 -12.38
N LYS A 755 37.59 73.35 -13.06
CA LYS A 755 38.09 74.62 -12.51
C LYS A 755 37.70 75.74 -13.46
N VAL A 756 36.74 76.57 -13.09
CA VAL A 756 36.12 77.56 -14.00
C VAL A 756 36.16 78.97 -13.42
N TYR A 757 36.45 79.96 -14.28
CA TYR A 757 36.60 81.37 -13.87
C TYR A 757 35.27 81.97 -13.39
N VAL A 758 35.34 82.73 -12.30
CA VAL A 758 34.24 83.49 -11.69
C VAL A 758 34.68 84.93 -11.40
N SER A 759 33.77 85.90 -11.48
CA SER A 759 34.09 87.31 -11.26
C SER A 759 34.69 87.58 -9.86
N PRO A 760 35.67 88.51 -9.74
CA PRO A 760 36.12 89.01 -8.45
C PRO A 760 34.99 89.54 -7.57
N GLY A 761 33.94 90.12 -8.16
CA GLY A 761 32.80 90.71 -7.44
C GLY A 761 31.60 89.79 -7.22
N ALA A 762 31.61 88.55 -7.71
CA ALA A 762 30.47 87.63 -7.52
C ALA A 762 30.40 87.15 -6.07
N SER A 763 29.24 87.29 -5.42
CA SER A 763 29.05 86.93 -4.00
C SER A 763 28.59 85.48 -3.81
N ARG A 764 27.77 84.98 -4.74
CA ARG A 764 27.15 83.65 -4.73
C ARG A 764 27.39 82.93 -6.04
N ILE A 765 27.97 81.74 -5.99
CA ILE A 765 28.29 80.91 -7.16
C ILE A 765 27.47 79.62 -7.11
N GLN A 766 26.82 79.26 -8.23
CA GLN A 766 26.13 77.99 -8.43
C GLN A 766 26.44 77.39 -9.81
N VAL A 767 26.33 76.07 -9.95
CA VAL A 767 26.64 75.36 -11.20
C VAL A 767 25.57 74.30 -11.51
N GLN A 768 25.13 74.21 -12.77
CA GLN A 768 24.21 73.20 -13.28
C GLN A 768 24.91 72.30 -14.33
N ALA A 769 24.70 70.99 -14.30
CA ALA A 769 25.17 70.03 -15.29
C ALA A 769 24.08 69.69 -16.33
N LYS A 770 24.50 69.36 -17.57
CA LYS A 770 23.65 69.06 -18.73
C LYS A 770 24.28 67.98 -19.61
N ASN A 771 23.47 67.15 -20.28
CA ASN A 771 23.98 66.12 -21.21
C ASN A 771 23.01 65.72 -22.35
N SER A 772 23.46 64.72 -23.12
CA SER A 772 22.85 63.97 -24.21
C SER A 772 21.59 64.61 -24.80
N ASN A 773 21.83 65.37 -25.86
CA ASN A 773 20.82 66.13 -26.63
C ASN A 773 20.21 67.34 -25.89
N LYS A 774 20.86 67.82 -24.82
CA LYS A 774 20.47 69.02 -24.02
C LYS A 774 19.16 68.88 -23.23
N LEU A 775 18.61 67.66 -23.11
CA LEU A 775 17.29 67.42 -22.52
C LEU A 775 17.33 67.02 -21.03
N MET A 776 18.44 66.47 -20.53
CA MET A 776 18.62 66.28 -19.08
C MET A 776 19.40 67.47 -18.51
N THR A 777 18.85 68.06 -17.44
CA THR A 777 19.51 69.09 -16.63
C THR A 777 19.56 68.63 -15.18
N SER A 778 20.57 69.06 -14.44
CA SER A 778 20.57 68.90 -12.98
C SER A 778 19.77 70.01 -12.30
N ASP A 779 19.52 69.87 -11.00
CA ASP A 779 19.35 71.05 -10.16
C ASP A 779 20.64 71.88 -10.12
N LEU A 780 20.53 73.15 -9.73
CA LEU A 780 21.70 73.94 -9.38
C LEU A 780 22.43 73.29 -8.19
N SER A 781 23.76 73.40 -8.17
CA SER A 781 24.56 73.08 -6.99
C SER A 781 24.07 73.83 -5.75
N ALA A 782 24.44 73.33 -4.57
CA ALA A 782 24.48 74.18 -3.39
C ALA A 782 25.26 75.47 -3.69
N ALA A 783 24.81 76.58 -3.13
CA ALA A 783 25.44 77.88 -3.31
C ALA A 783 26.79 77.92 -2.58
N PHE A 784 27.87 78.19 -3.33
CA PHE A 784 29.14 78.58 -2.74
C PHE A 784 29.09 80.09 -2.51
N ILE A 785 29.11 80.52 -1.25
CA ILE A 785 29.26 81.93 -0.87
C ILE A 785 30.74 82.22 -0.76
N LYS A 786 31.17 83.36 -1.31
CA LYS A 786 32.57 83.74 -1.46
C LYS A 786 33.16 84.41 -0.21
#